data_AF-A0A1B7TB64-F1
#
_entry.id   AF-A0A1B7TB64-F1
#
_cell.length_a   1.000
_cell.length_b   1.000
_cell.length_c   1.000
_cell.angle_alpha   90.00
_cell.angle_beta   90.00
_cell.angle_gamma   90.00
#
_symmetry.space_group_name_H-M   'P 1'
#
loop_
_entity.id
_entity.type
_entity.pdbx_description
1 polymer ?
#
loop_
_entity_poly.entity_id
_entity_poly.type
_entity_poly.pdbx_seq_one_letter_code
_entity_poly.pdbx_strand_id
1 'polypeptide(L)'
;MALIDIKINVSKSNSSNVTSTTRSSVSTNNSNISNSPYTNTTLQALNQAKQIENALKAMDFLLNDEADIGLKLISDNINEINHLSEKERRTHHTLGETMILSLANGVIHFLEATLGFEPSKISKAQEVFGKVEQLAIKAEKFNIANKIVTSEKYDIGLECKMAYIEACLLNAVLMLFTESYLDSIKALYKLKKAYSGLSNINKTIQNLKDKPYKLHKKDSDNIDNDLDLSREISRDSFETCFENASECHEYEKTENNKSNEDTLRENARKSLEEVKTDNDINCFIPSDVLTPVFEKLETKQQNSSLSQSDEQIIGLMKEVYLMRDARLRGSHLSNKQPIPRKHLGDPQIPQSSSSSSSVFDYLNSEGHTKPTVDEFIESGVLLCYGIIQLILSILPPAVTTVLNAIGFKINKLEGLQLLWDVVNERNIFSGLSLGGLVVYYHGPFKFIDNNFNIPIKDNKIEKLIHPGELLDNAILKATWVFPESSLWVLQEGIILSSQGRLKEALDVITRKSIDTIKMQQIKAEIVFCRAILYCFNFDFENAAKDFLYLLEINEWSHAFYTYYAGCCYLEAYRACDILENNEIDSILEPIYSFVDINKKQFYKQKAMECLEKAPTYLNKKKFMSNNLPFDNFMLRKLKHFKENQKRLKSLKVDLIDSVATSPLMELIYLYDGFNRMDETQLKFNFGKADTLIEKHLLPLIINPSSGKYIKLKDDPWLYPSIFYEYALINWNLKKMPGLKETIQYLKHSLNYMNDYELSSRIGMRSQAALNRCQNK
;
A
#
# COMPACT_ATOMS: atom_id res chain seq x y z
N MET A 1 -1.21 1.51 -16.59
CA MET A 1 -1.95 0.71 -17.60
C MET A 1 -1.26 0.77 -18.97
N ALA A 2 0.06 0.52 -19.02
CA ALA A 2 0.81 0.41 -20.26
C ALA A 2 1.80 -0.77 -20.16
N LEU A 3 1.33 -1.86 -19.59
CA LEU A 3 2.02 -3.15 -19.53
C LEU A 3 0.97 -4.24 -19.80
N ILE A 4 1.38 -5.26 -20.55
CA ILE A 4 0.64 -6.43 -21.04
C ILE A 4 0.10 -6.27 -22.48
N ASP A 5 1.01 -6.40 -23.44
CA ASP A 5 0.70 -6.99 -24.75
C ASP A 5 1.50 -8.30 -24.86
N ILE A 6 0.97 -9.38 -24.27
CA ILE A 6 1.55 -10.73 -24.43
C ILE A 6 0.77 -11.44 -25.53
N LYS A 7 1.34 -11.49 -26.73
CA LYS A 7 0.91 -12.43 -27.78
C LYS A 7 1.33 -13.85 -27.38
N ILE A 8 0.41 -14.62 -26.80
CA ILE A 8 0.60 -16.06 -26.58
C ILE A 8 0.29 -16.81 -27.88
N ASN A 9 1.33 -17.27 -28.57
CA ASN A 9 1.20 -18.30 -29.61
C ASN A 9 1.10 -19.66 -28.92
N VAL A 10 -0.09 -20.27 -28.95
CA VAL A 10 -0.32 -21.62 -28.43
C VAL A 10 0.15 -22.65 -29.47
N SER A 11 1.34 -23.22 -29.27
CA SER A 11 1.73 -24.47 -29.92
C SER A 11 1.29 -25.65 -29.05
N LYS A 12 0.45 -26.52 -29.64
CA LYS A 12 0.05 -27.80 -29.05
C LYS A 12 1.26 -28.74 -29.01
N SER A 13 1.57 -29.29 -27.83
CA SER A 13 2.40 -30.50 -27.74
C SER A 13 1.89 -31.45 -26.65
N ASN A 14 1.28 -32.52 -27.15
CA ASN A 14 1.10 -33.89 -26.66
C ASN A 14 1.20 -34.23 -25.17
N SER A 15 0.09 -34.84 -24.74
CA SER A 15 -0.11 -35.70 -23.58
C SER A 15 0.91 -36.84 -23.47
N SER A 16 1.45 -37.03 -22.26
CA SER A 16 1.92 -38.33 -21.81
C SER A 16 1.45 -38.59 -20.37
N ASN A 17 0.97 -39.81 -20.18
CA ASN A 17 0.19 -40.32 -19.06
C ASN A 17 0.94 -40.26 -17.72
N VAL A 18 0.27 -39.77 -16.68
CA VAL A 18 0.64 -40.07 -15.29
C VAL A 18 -0.46 -40.93 -14.69
N THR A 19 -0.09 -42.18 -14.43
CA THR A 19 -0.88 -43.22 -13.80
C THR A 19 -1.29 -42.82 -12.38
N SER A 20 -2.58 -42.96 -12.11
CA SER A 20 -3.21 -42.83 -10.81
C SER A 20 -2.68 -43.89 -9.84
N THR A 21 -2.08 -43.46 -8.73
CA THR A 21 -1.92 -44.30 -7.54
C THR A 21 -2.77 -43.70 -6.42
N THR A 22 -3.73 -44.49 -5.99
CA THR A 22 -4.74 -44.25 -4.96
C THR A 22 -4.10 -43.85 -3.62
N ARG A 23 -4.54 -42.71 -3.07
CA ARG A 23 -4.24 -42.28 -1.69
C ARG A 23 -5.05 -43.14 -0.72
N SER A 24 -4.36 -43.88 0.15
CA SER A 24 -4.94 -44.40 1.38
C SER A 24 -5.13 -43.26 2.38
N SER A 25 -6.36 -43.16 2.88
CA SER A 25 -6.77 -42.31 3.99
C SER A 25 -6.05 -42.73 5.27
N VAL A 26 -5.21 -41.85 5.83
CA VAL A 26 -4.68 -42.01 7.19
C VAL A 26 -5.60 -41.24 8.13
N SER A 27 -6.33 -41.99 8.94
CA SER A 27 -7.11 -41.50 10.07
C SER A 27 -6.20 -40.97 11.17
N THR A 28 -6.49 -39.76 11.66
CA THR A 28 -5.82 -39.11 12.78
C THR A 28 -6.31 -39.67 14.12
N ASN A 29 -5.60 -40.66 14.66
CA ASN A 29 -5.75 -41.07 16.07
C ASN A 29 -4.71 -40.34 16.93
N ASN A 30 -5.15 -39.28 17.63
CA ASN A 30 -4.40 -38.52 18.63
C ASN A 30 -4.50 -39.19 20.02
N SER A 31 -3.79 -40.30 20.24
CA SER A 31 -3.80 -40.95 21.57
C SER A 31 -2.52 -41.69 21.93
N ASN A 32 -1.34 -41.20 21.53
CA ASN A 32 -0.06 -41.73 22.03
C ASN A 32 1.02 -40.64 22.07
N ILE A 33 0.93 -39.73 23.05
CA ILE A 33 1.95 -38.73 23.36
C ILE A 33 2.54 -39.10 24.73
N SER A 34 3.56 -39.95 24.76
CA SER A 34 4.36 -40.14 25.97
C SER A 34 5.83 -40.49 25.68
N ASN A 35 6.69 -39.79 26.42
CA ASN A 35 8.09 -40.05 26.73
C ASN A 35 9.20 -39.77 25.68
N SER A 36 9.85 -38.60 25.85
CA SER A 36 11.30 -38.39 25.69
C SER A 36 11.95 -38.02 24.32
N PRO A 37 11.22 -37.52 23.30
CA PRO A 37 11.82 -36.72 22.21
C PRO A 37 11.29 -35.27 22.07
N TYR A 38 10.39 -34.83 22.96
CA TYR A 38 9.65 -33.56 22.82
C TYR A 38 10.47 -32.28 23.10
N THR A 39 11.49 -32.34 23.95
CA THR A 39 12.16 -31.13 24.44
C THR A 39 12.89 -30.37 23.33
N ASN A 40 13.67 -31.06 22.49
CA ASN A 40 14.43 -30.40 21.42
C ASN A 40 13.51 -29.86 20.32
N THR A 41 12.44 -30.58 19.98
CA THR A 41 11.48 -30.13 18.96
C THR A 41 10.68 -28.92 19.43
N THR A 42 10.32 -28.85 20.73
CA THR A 42 9.72 -27.65 21.32
C THR A 42 10.68 -26.46 21.28
N LEU A 43 11.95 -26.64 21.67
CA LEU A 43 12.95 -25.57 21.59
C LEU A 43 13.18 -25.10 20.15
N GLN A 44 13.17 -26.02 19.18
CA GLN A 44 13.27 -25.70 17.76
C GLN A 44 12.08 -24.86 17.26
N ALA A 45 10.85 -25.22 17.65
CA ALA A 45 9.65 -24.46 17.30
C ALA A 45 9.65 -23.06 17.95
N LEU A 46 10.02 -22.97 19.23
CA LEU A 46 10.13 -21.70 19.94
C LEU A 46 11.22 -20.78 19.38
N ASN A 47 12.38 -21.33 19.01
CA ASN A 47 13.44 -20.56 18.35
C ASN A 47 12.96 -20.04 16.98
N GLN A 48 12.19 -20.83 16.23
CA GLN A 48 11.57 -20.35 15.00
C GLN A 48 10.57 -19.22 15.26
N ALA A 49 9.72 -19.32 16.29
CA ALA A 49 8.80 -18.25 16.71
C ALA A 49 9.56 -16.97 17.12
N LYS A 50 10.65 -17.09 17.89
CA LYS A 50 11.56 -15.98 18.21
C LYS A 50 12.07 -15.27 16.96
N GLN A 51 12.47 -16.02 15.93
CA GLN A 51 12.95 -15.41 14.69
C GLN A 51 11.84 -14.78 13.85
N ILE A 52 10.59 -15.26 13.95
CA ILE A 52 9.42 -14.55 13.37
C ILE A 52 9.20 -13.22 14.09
N GLU A 53 9.27 -13.17 15.43
CA GLU A 53 9.14 -11.91 16.17
C GLU A 53 10.29 -10.93 15.86
N ASN A 54 11.53 -11.41 15.71
CA ASN A 54 12.65 -10.58 15.23
C ASN A 54 12.42 -10.04 13.82
N ALA A 55 11.93 -10.88 12.90
CA ALA A 55 11.58 -10.47 11.54
C ALA A 55 10.48 -9.40 11.53
N LEU A 56 9.42 -9.59 12.31
CA LEU A 56 8.32 -8.62 12.43
C LEU A 56 8.78 -7.31 13.07
N LYS A 57 9.64 -7.37 14.09
CA LYS A 57 10.27 -6.19 14.69
C LYS A 57 11.16 -5.43 13.69
N ALA A 58 11.91 -6.14 12.85
CA ALA A 58 12.68 -5.50 11.79
C ALA A 58 11.80 -4.75 10.78
N MET A 59 10.61 -5.28 10.50
CA MET A 59 9.62 -4.63 9.64
C MET A 59 8.96 -3.41 10.27
N ASP A 60 8.82 -3.40 11.59
CA ASP A 60 8.33 -2.22 12.31
C ASP A 60 9.31 -1.06 12.19
N PHE A 61 10.62 -1.33 12.29
CA PHE A 61 11.64 -0.32 11.99
C PHE A 61 11.55 0.17 10.55
N LEU A 62 11.30 -0.70 9.57
CA LEU A 62 11.07 -0.28 8.18
C LEU A 62 9.87 0.69 8.07
N LEU A 63 8.73 0.33 8.66
CA LEU A 63 7.52 1.17 8.64
C LEU A 63 7.72 2.49 9.41
N ASN A 64 8.65 2.54 10.36
CA ASN A 64 9.01 3.74 11.12
C ASN A 64 10.10 4.61 10.44
N ASP A 65 10.46 4.35 9.18
CA ASP A 65 11.55 5.05 8.44
C ASP A 65 12.95 4.76 9.01
N GLU A 66 13.19 3.54 9.51
CA GLU A 66 14.45 3.09 10.14
C GLU A 66 14.94 1.73 9.59
N ALA A 67 14.79 1.53 8.27
CA ALA A 67 15.09 0.27 7.58
C ALA A 67 16.48 -0.30 7.90
N ASP A 68 17.50 0.55 8.07
CA ASP A 68 18.87 0.13 8.39
C ASP A 68 18.96 -0.60 9.73
N ILE A 69 18.17 -0.19 10.73
CA ILE A 69 18.10 -0.84 12.04
C ILE A 69 17.50 -2.24 11.88
N GLY A 70 16.42 -2.36 11.09
CA GLY A 70 15.79 -3.64 10.77
C GLY A 70 16.72 -4.60 10.03
N LEU A 71 17.43 -4.10 9.01
CA LEU A 71 18.41 -4.89 8.25
C LEU A 71 19.57 -5.36 9.14
N LYS A 72 20.06 -4.50 10.02
CA LYS A 72 21.11 -4.85 10.99
C LYS A 72 20.62 -5.92 11.96
N LEU A 73 19.42 -5.77 12.53
CA LEU A 73 18.81 -6.76 13.42
C LEU A 73 18.73 -8.15 12.75
N ILE A 74 18.30 -8.21 11.48
CA ILE A 74 18.24 -9.45 10.71
C ILE A 74 19.64 -10.03 10.51
N SER A 75 20.61 -9.20 10.11
CA SER A 75 21.99 -9.64 9.86
C SER A 75 22.65 -10.19 11.13
N ASP A 76 22.47 -9.52 12.26
CA ASP A 76 23.05 -9.91 13.55
C ASP A 76 22.49 -11.29 13.98
N ASN A 77 21.18 -11.51 13.87
CA ASN A 77 20.57 -12.81 14.18
C ASN A 77 21.03 -13.92 13.22
N ILE A 78 21.18 -13.65 11.92
CA ILE A 78 21.72 -14.64 10.97
C ILE A 78 23.17 -15.00 11.33
N ASN A 79 23.98 -14.01 11.73
CA ASN A 79 25.36 -14.25 12.15
C ASN A 79 25.42 -15.10 13.42
N GLU A 80 24.58 -14.82 14.42
CA GLU A 80 24.47 -15.63 15.63
C GLU A 80 24.14 -17.09 15.30
N ILE A 81 23.14 -17.33 14.43
CA ILE A 81 22.76 -18.69 13.99
C ILE A 81 23.94 -19.41 13.29
N ASN A 82 24.71 -18.69 12.47
CA ASN A 82 25.86 -19.26 11.78
C ASN A 82 26.99 -19.67 12.74
N HIS A 83 27.14 -18.95 13.86
CA HIS A 83 28.18 -19.17 14.85
C HIS A 83 27.77 -20.09 16.02
N LEU A 84 26.57 -20.67 15.99
CA LEU A 84 26.13 -21.65 16.99
C LEU A 84 27.10 -22.84 17.07
N SER A 85 27.46 -23.20 18.30
CA SER A 85 28.23 -24.41 18.61
C SER A 85 27.46 -25.68 18.26
N GLU A 86 28.17 -26.81 18.16
CA GLU A 86 27.57 -28.10 17.82
C GLU A 86 26.53 -28.56 18.86
N LYS A 87 26.67 -28.15 20.12
CA LYS A 87 25.70 -28.42 21.18
C LYS A 87 24.42 -27.60 21.00
N GLU A 88 24.54 -26.32 20.67
CA GLU A 88 23.40 -25.42 20.47
C GLU A 88 22.60 -25.79 19.23
N ARG A 89 23.25 -26.24 18.14
CA ARG A 89 22.56 -26.66 16.90
C ARG A 89 21.49 -27.74 17.10
N ARG A 90 21.53 -28.49 18.21
CA ARG A 90 20.52 -29.52 18.53
C ARG A 90 19.18 -28.94 18.97
N THR A 91 19.15 -27.73 19.49
CA THR A 91 17.94 -27.03 19.96
C THR A 91 17.45 -25.98 18.96
N HIS A 92 18.18 -25.78 17.86
CA HIS A 92 17.87 -24.82 16.80
C HIS A 92 17.36 -25.54 15.53
N HIS A 93 16.40 -24.92 14.86
CA HIS A 93 15.99 -25.29 13.50
C HIS A 93 16.60 -24.27 12.53
N THR A 94 17.92 -24.35 12.37
CA THR A 94 18.69 -23.31 11.68
C THR A 94 18.21 -23.03 10.27
N LEU A 95 17.67 -24.04 9.56
CA LEU A 95 17.05 -23.89 8.25
C LEU A 95 15.79 -23.02 8.29
N GLY A 96 14.84 -23.32 9.19
CA GLY A 96 13.61 -22.55 9.35
C GLY A 96 13.84 -21.15 9.92
N GLU A 97 14.75 -21.02 10.88
CA GLU A 97 15.16 -19.73 11.45
C GLU A 97 15.79 -18.82 10.38
N THR A 98 16.77 -19.34 9.63
CA THR A 98 17.42 -18.58 8.54
C THR A 98 16.44 -18.28 7.41
N MET A 99 15.49 -19.18 7.12
CA MET A 99 14.44 -18.96 6.12
C MET A 99 13.60 -17.72 6.46
N ILE A 100 13.10 -17.62 7.70
CA ILE A 100 12.24 -16.52 8.14
C ILE A 100 13.00 -15.18 8.07
N LEU A 101 14.22 -15.14 8.62
CA LEU A 101 15.06 -13.93 8.60
C LEU A 101 15.42 -13.52 7.16
N SER A 102 15.71 -14.49 6.30
CA SER A 102 16.00 -14.23 4.88
C SER A 102 14.78 -13.76 4.10
N LEU A 103 13.57 -14.25 4.45
CA LEU A 103 12.32 -13.78 3.87
C LEU A 103 12.10 -12.30 4.23
N ALA A 104 12.26 -11.95 5.50
CA ALA A 104 12.17 -10.56 5.96
C ALA A 104 13.20 -9.65 5.25
N ASN A 105 14.45 -10.10 5.14
CA ASN A 105 15.47 -9.38 4.37
C ASN A 105 15.05 -9.17 2.89
N GLY A 106 14.47 -10.22 2.29
CA GLY A 106 13.93 -10.18 0.92
C GLY A 106 12.80 -9.17 0.77
N VAL A 107 11.87 -9.12 1.72
CA VAL A 107 10.74 -8.17 1.72
C VAL A 107 11.23 -6.72 1.84
N ILE A 108 12.22 -6.42 2.69
CA ILE A 108 12.80 -5.07 2.78
C ILE A 108 13.41 -4.67 1.42
N HIS A 109 14.25 -5.53 0.85
CA HIS A 109 14.86 -5.27 -0.47
C HIS A 109 13.85 -5.21 -1.61
N PHE A 110 12.75 -5.97 -1.51
CA PHE A 110 11.64 -5.87 -2.45
C PHE A 110 10.97 -4.49 -2.40
N LEU A 111 10.71 -3.96 -1.21
CA LEU A 111 10.12 -2.63 -1.05
C LEU A 111 11.06 -1.53 -1.53
N GLU A 112 12.36 -1.60 -1.21
CA GLU A 112 13.36 -0.70 -1.80
C GLU A 112 13.38 -0.78 -3.34
N ALA A 113 13.37 -2.00 -3.89
CA ALA A 113 13.41 -2.23 -5.33
C ALA A 113 12.15 -1.75 -6.05
N THR A 114 10.97 -1.93 -5.46
CA THR A 114 9.68 -1.58 -6.07
C THR A 114 9.34 -0.09 -5.93
N LEU A 115 9.80 0.58 -4.88
CA LEU A 115 9.66 2.04 -4.74
C LEU A 115 10.73 2.80 -5.54
N GLY A 116 11.95 2.26 -5.65
CA GLY A 116 13.05 2.94 -6.35
C GLY A 116 13.23 2.56 -7.82
N PHE A 117 12.71 1.40 -8.26
CA PHE A 117 12.96 0.79 -9.57
C PHE A 117 14.46 0.66 -9.92
N GLU A 118 15.32 0.55 -8.91
CA GLU A 118 16.78 0.46 -9.07
C GLU A 118 17.21 -0.96 -9.51
N PRO A 119 17.93 -1.13 -10.63
CA PRO A 119 18.30 -2.45 -11.13
C PRO A 119 19.15 -3.28 -10.15
N SER A 120 20.03 -2.62 -9.38
CA SER A 120 20.87 -3.26 -8.38
C SER A 120 20.04 -3.80 -7.21
N LYS A 121 19.07 -3.03 -6.73
CA LYS A 121 18.12 -3.44 -5.67
C LYS A 121 17.19 -4.56 -6.14
N ILE A 122 16.67 -4.48 -7.37
CA ILE A 122 15.87 -5.54 -7.99
C ILE A 122 16.67 -6.85 -8.03
N SER A 123 17.90 -6.82 -8.54
CA SER A 123 18.77 -8.00 -8.65
C SER A 123 19.07 -8.61 -7.27
N LYS A 124 19.36 -7.77 -6.27
CA LYS A 124 19.59 -8.21 -4.88
C LYS A 124 18.37 -8.90 -4.29
N ALA A 125 17.18 -8.32 -4.46
CA ALA A 125 15.94 -8.90 -3.96
C ALA A 125 15.64 -10.26 -4.62
N GLN A 126 15.82 -10.38 -5.94
CA GLN A 126 15.67 -11.65 -6.66
C GLN A 126 16.62 -12.75 -6.15
N GLU A 127 17.88 -12.40 -5.87
CA GLU A 127 18.85 -13.34 -5.31
C GLU A 127 18.42 -13.85 -3.93
N VAL A 128 17.98 -12.93 -3.05
CA VAL A 128 17.52 -13.27 -1.70
C VAL A 128 16.29 -14.19 -1.77
N PHE A 129 15.27 -13.87 -2.58
CA PHE A 129 14.11 -14.74 -2.71
C PHE A 129 14.44 -16.11 -3.31
N GLY A 130 15.39 -16.18 -4.25
CA GLY A 130 15.90 -17.46 -4.76
C GLY A 130 16.48 -18.35 -3.65
N LYS A 131 17.18 -17.76 -2.66
CA LYS A 131 17.68 -18.47 -1.48
C LYS A 131 16.53 -18.88 -0.55
N VAL A 132 15.58 -17.99 -0.28
CA VAL A 132 14.41 -18.27 0.57
C VAL A 132 13.60 -19.44 0.03
N GLU A 133 13.36 -19.48 -1.29
CA GLU A 133 12.65 -20.60 -1.94
C GLU A 133 13.32 -21.96 -1.67
N GLN A 134 14.66 -22.01 -1.71
CA GLN A 134 15.42 -23.23 -1.44
C GLN A 134 15.42 -23.59 0.05
N LEU A 135 15.58 -22.60 0.93
CA LEU A 135 15.56 -22.79 2.38
C LEU A 135 14.19 -23.31 2.83
N ALA A 136 13.10 -22.75 2.31
CA ALA A 136 11.74 -23.15 2.66
C ALA A 136 11.44 -24.61 2.32
N ILE A 137 11.84 -25.08 1.13
CA ILE A 137 11.68 -26.49 0.75
C ILE A 137 12.49 -27.42 1.67
N LYS A 138 13.70 -27.02 2.07
CA LYS A 138 14.55 -27.82 2.96
C LYS A 138 14.01 -27.84 4.39
N ALA A 139 13.56 -26.69 4.89
CA ALA A 139 12.96 -26.53 6.21
C ALA A 139 11.65 -27.33 6.33
N GLU A 140 10.78 -27.29 5.31
CA GLU A 140 9.55 -28.09 5.29
C GLU A 140 9.86 -29.60 5.41
N LYS A 141 10.80 -30.11 4.61
CA LYS A 141 11.23 -31.51 4.68
C LYS A 141 11.82 -31.86 6.04
N PHE A 142 12.60 -30.96 6.63
CA PHE A 142 13.18 -31.15 7.95
C PHE A 142 12.10 -31.21 9.04
N ASN A 143 11.11 -30.32 9.01
CA ASN A 143 10.00 -30.30 9.97
C ASN A 143 9.19 -31.59 9.90
N ILE A 144 8.86 -32.06 8.69
CA ILE A 144 8.13 -33.31 8.49
C ILE A 144 8.94 -34.52 8.99
N ALA A 145 10.24 -34.60 8.63
CA ALA A 145 11.09 -35.73 9.02
C ALA A 145 11.31 -35.83 10.53
N ASN A 146 11.44 -34.68 11.21
CA ASN A 146 11.69 -34.61 12.64
C ASN A 146 10.42 -34.41 13.49
N LYS A 147 9.25 -34.36 12.86
CA LYS A 147 7.94 -34.11 13.52
C LYS A 147 7.94 -32.84 14.37
N ILE A 148 8.55 -31.77 13.86
CA ILE A 148 8.56 -30.47 14.52
C ILE A 148 7.20 -29.82 14.31
N VAL A 149 6.44 -29.66 15.39
CA VAL A 149 5.10 -29.07 15.37
C VAL A 149 5.22 -27.62 15.82
N THR A 150 4.93 -26.70 14.91
CA THR A 150 5.02 -25.24 15.08
C THR A 150 3.66 -24.58 15.36
N SER A 151 2.57 -25.30 15.10
CA SER A 151 1.18 -24.85 15.29
C SER A 151 0.31 -26.01 15.76
N GLU A 152 -0.65 -25.74 16.64
CA GLU A 152 -1.69 -26.71 17.00
C GLU A 152 -2.81 -26.79 15.96
N LYS A 153 -3.05 -25.70 15.24
CA LYS A 153 -4.16 -25.54 14.30
C LYS A 153 -3.80 -26.05 12.92
N TYR A 154 -2.54 -25.89 12.51
CA TYR A 154 -2.08 -26.14 11.15
C TYR A 154 -1.15 -27.35 11.03
N ASP A 155 -1.17 -27.98 9.86
CA ASP A 155 -0.30 -29.10 9.53
C ASP A 155 1.19 -28.70 9.56
N ILE A 156 2.05 -29.66 9.93
CA ILE A 156 3.51 -29.48 10.00
C ILE A 156 4.07 -28.93 8.68
N GLY A 157 4.82 -27.82 8.78
CA GLY A 157 5.50 -27.21 7.64
C GLY A 157 4.68 -26.18 6.86
N LEU A 158 3.45 -25.86 7.31
CA LEU A 158 2.62 -24.86 6.63
C LEU A 158 3.27 -23.48 6.63
N GLU A 159 4.00 -23.10 7.69
CA GLU A 159 4.78 -21.86 7.76
C GLU A 159 5.89 -21.82 6.70
N CYS A 160 6.59 -22.94 6.48
CA CYS A 160 7.60 -23.06 5.43
C CYS A 160 6.97 -22.93 4.04
N LYS A 161 5.79 -23.55 3.84
CA LYS A 161 5.05 -23.45 2.58
C LYS A 161 4.55 -22.03 2.33
N MET A 162 4.11 -21.32 3.37
CA MET A 162 3.72 -19.92 3.27
C MET A 162 4.90 -19.04 2.86
N ALA A 163 6.04 -19.17 3.54
CA ALA A 163 7.28 -18.46 3.18
C ALA A 163 7.73 -18.73 1.73
N TYR A 164 7.62 -19.98 1.27
CA TYR A 164 7.90 -20.35 -0.12
C TYR A 164 6.98 -19.65 -1.12
N ILE A 165 5.68 -19.61 -0.82
CA ILE A 165 4.65 -19.00 -1.68
C ILE A 165 4.84 -17.49 -1.75
N GLU A 166 5.11 -16.84 -0.62
CA GLU A 166 5.41 -15.41 -0.54
C GLU A 166 6.65 -15.07 -1.36
N ALA A 167 7.75 -15.79 -1.16
CA ALA A 167 8.97 -15.60 -1.96
C ALA A 167 8.72 -15.80 -3.46
N CYS A 168 7.93 -16.82 -3.85
CA CYS A 168 7.56 -17.03 -5.25
C CYS A 168 6.76 -15.86 -5.83
N LEU A 169 5.82 -15.31 -5.05
CA LEU A 169 4.99 -14.18 -5.46
C LEU A 169 5.83 -12.92 -5.66
N LEU A 170 6.60 -12.53 -4.65
CA LEU A 170 7.41 -11.30 -4.68
C LEU A 170 8.48 -11.38 -5.77
N ASN A 171 9.12 -12.54 -5.92
CA ASN A 171 10.07 -12.78 -7.00
C ASN A 171 9.40 -12.71 -8.38
N ALA A 172 8.19 -13.26 -8.55
CA ALA A 172 7.45 -13.14 -9.80
C ALA A 172 7.19 -11.67 -10.17
N VAL A 173 6.82 -10.83 -9.19
CA VAL A 173 6.61 -9.39 -9.41
C VAL A 173 7.90 -8.70 -9.87
N LEU A 174 9.04 -8.98 -9.22
CA LEU A 174 10.33 -8.43 -9.65
C LEU A 174 10.72 -8.85 -11.07
N MET A 175 10.45 -10.11 -11.43
CA MET A 175 10.71 -10.62 -12.78
C MET A 175 9.87 -9.92 -13.85
N LEU A 176 8.65 -9.45 -13.54
CA LEU A 176 7.82 -8.66 -14.46
C LEU A 176 8.39 -7.26 -14.73
N PHE A 177 9.27 -6.75 -13.86
CA PHE A 177 10.00 -5.51 -14.11
C PHE A 177 11.23 -5.70 -14.99
N THR A 178 11.53 -6.91 -15.45
CA THR A 178 12.65 -7.16 -16.36
C THR A 178 12.15 -7.28 -17.81
N GLU A 179 12.88 -6.71 -18.77
CA GLU A 179 12.56 -6.83 -20.21
C GLU A 179 12.87 -8.23 -20.80
N SER A 180 13.02 -9.24 -19.95
CA SER A 180 13.38 -10.60 -20.35
C SER A 180 12.11 -11.41 -20.60
N TYR A 181 11.91 -11.82 -21.86
CA TYR A 181 10.81 -12.70 -22.24
C TYR A 181 10.82 -14.01 -21.42
N LEU A 182 12.01 -14.56 -21.16
CA LEU A 182 12.17 -15.76 -20.32
C LEU A 182 11.71 -15.50 -18.89
N ASP A 183 12.03 -14.34 -18.34
CA ASP A 183 11.63 -14.00 -16.99
C ASP A 183 10.15 -13.67 -16.90
N SER A 184 9.54 -13.13 -17.96
CA SER A 184 8.08 -12.97 -18.05
C SER A 184 7.35 -14.32 -18.02
N ILE A 185 7.86 -15.35 -18.71
CA ILE A 185 7.30 -16.72 -18.64
C ILE A 185 7.46 -17.30 -17.24
N LYS A 186 8.65 -17.21 -16.67
CA LYS A 186 8.92 -17.71 -15.30
C LYS A 186 8.07 -16.98 -14.26
N ALA A 187 7.88 -15.67 -14.42
CA ALA A 187 7.01 -14.87 -13.58
C ALA A 187 5.57 -15.37 -13.63
N LEU A 188 5.02 -15.62 -14.82
CA LEU A 188 3.67 -16.18 -14.96
C LEU A 188 3.54 -17.56 -14.30
N TYR A 189 4.55 -18.43 -14.46
CA TYR A 189 4.59 -19.73 -13.78
C TYR A 189 4.59 -19.59 -12.25
N LYS A 190 5.48 -18.74 -11.71
CA LYS A 190 5.57 -18.48 -10.27
C LYS A 190 4.30 -17.84 -9.72
N LEU A 191 3.72 -16.87 -10.43
CA LEU A 191 2.45 -16.24 -10.08
C LEU A 191 1.31 -17.26 -10.02
N LYS A 192 1.22 -18.15 -11.01
CA LYS A 192 0.22 -19.23 -11.01
C LYS A 192 0.40 -20.19 -9.82
N LYS A 193 1.65 -20.53 -9.51
CA LYS A 193 2.00 -21.39 -8.37
C LYS A 193 1.62 -20.72 -7.05
N ALA A 194 1.98 -19.46 -6.87
CA ALA A 194 1.64 -18.66 -5.69
C ALA A 194 0.13 -18.53 -5.53
N TYR A 195 -0.60 -18.13 -6.58
CA TYR A 195 -2.06 -18.03 -6.55
C TYR A 195 -2.75 -19.33 -6.12
N SER A 196 -2.33 -20.45 -6.68
CA SER A 196 -2.91 -21.76 -6.35
C SER A 196 -2.57 -22.18 -4.91
N GLY A 197 -1.34 -21.90 -4.46
CA GLY A 197 -0.91 -22.11 -3.08
C GLY A 197 -1.73 -21.30 -2.09
N LEU A 198 -1.82 -19.99 -2.30
CA LEU A 198 -2.60 -19.07 -1.46
C LEU A 198 -4.07 -19.44 -1.39
N SER A 199 -4.70 -19.76 -2.52
CA SER A 199 -6.11 -20.20 -2.54
C SER A 199 -6.34 -21.46 -1.70
N ASN A 200 -5.40 -22.40 -1.71
CA ASN A 200 -5.51 -23.63 -0.91
C ASN A 200 -5.30 -23.37 0.58
N ILE A 201 -4.33 -22.53 0.95
CA ILE A 201 -4.12 -22.18 2.36
C ILE A 201 -5.30 -21.36 2.87
N ASN A 202 -5.81 -20.39 2.10
CA ASN A 202 -6.97 -19.60 2.49
C ASN A 202 -8.18 -20.50 2.78
N LYS A 203 -8.48 -21.48 1.92
CA LYS A 203 -9.55 -22.46 2.19
C LYS A 203 -9.32 -23.24 3.48
N THR A 204 -8.07 -23.60 3.78
CA THR A 204 -7.71 -24.29 5.02
C THR A 204 -7.98 -23.40 6.23
N ILE A 205 -7.60 -22.12 6.17
CA ILE A 205 -7.87 -21.12 7.21
C ILE A 205 -9.38 -20.96 7.40
N GLN A 206 -10.15 -20.76 6.32
CA GLN A 206 -11.61 -20.59 6.41
C GLN A 206 -12.30 -21.82 7.02
N ASN A 207 -11.87 -23.03 6.66
CA ASN A 207 -12.42 -24.27 7.23
C ASN A 207 -12.09 -24.47 8.72
N LEU A 208 -11.08 -23.76 9.23
CA LEU A 208 -10.62 -23.85 10.62
C LEU A 208 -10.94 -22.59 11.43
N LYS A 209 -11.66 -21.61 10.85
CA LYS A 209 -11.93 -20.30 11.46
C LYS A 209 -12.75 -20.42 12.74
N ASP A 210 -13.71 -21.35 12.79
CA ASP A 210 -14.59 -21.56 13.94
C ASP A 210 -13.98 -22.46 15.04
N LYS A 211 -12.75 -22.97 14.85
CA LYS A 211 -12.07 -23.74 15.90
C LYS A 211 -11.40 -22.77 16.87
N PRO A 212 -11.88 -22.66 18.13
CA PRO A 212 -11.26 -21.77 19.10
C PRO A 212 -9.83 -22.22 19.39
N TYR A 213 -8.95 -21.26 19.62
CA TYR A 213 -7.68 -21.53 20.28
C TYR A 213 -7.96 -22.11 21.67
N LYS A 214 -7.30 -23.21 22.05
CA LYS A 214 -7.46 -23.85 23.36
C LYS A 214 -6.74 -23.09 24.48
N LEU A 215 -6.79 -21.77 24.44
CA LEU A 215 -6.20 -20.89 25.43
C LEU A 215 -7.35 -20.20 26.15
N HIS A 216 -7.68 -20.72 27.32
CA HIS A 216 -8.66 -20.08 28.18
C HIS A 216 -8.16 -18.69 28.55
N LYS A 217 -8.91 -17.67 28.14
CA LYS A 217 -9.06 -16.45 28.92
C LYS A 217 -9.58 -16.90 30.29
N LYS A 218 -8.85 -16.63 31.37
CA LYS A 218 -9.49 -16.55 32.69
C LYS A 218 -10.41 -15.35 32.60
N ASP A 219 -11.67 -15.59 32.24
CA ASP A 219 -12.67 -14.53 32.11
C ASP A 219 -12.96 -13.85 33.46
N SER A 220 -13.08 -12.54 33.39
CA SER A 220 -14.28 -11.80 33.82
C SER A 220 -14.47 -10.71 32.77
N ASP A 221 -15.55 -10.56 32.00
CA ASP A 221 -16.90 -11.10 32.02
C ASP A 221 -17.44 -11.27 30.59
N ASN A 222 -18.51 -12.06 30.47
CA ASN A 222 -19.27 -12.40 29.27
C ASN A 222 -19.53 -11.26 28.28
N ILE A 223 -19.22 -11.48 27.00
CA ILE A 223 -19.98 -10.90 25.88
C ILE A 223 -20.29 -12.02 24.89
N ASP A 224 -21.60 -12.20 24.65
CA ASP A 224 -22.19 -13.20 23.76
C ASP A 224 -21.59 -13.19 22.35
N ASN A 225 -21.34 -14.40 21.85
CA ASN A 225 -20.99 -14.69 20.47
C ASN A 225 -22.22 -14.52 19.57
N ASP A 226 -22.30 -13.40 18.86
CA ASP A 226 -23.00 -13.33 17.58
C ASP A 226 -22.21 -12.45 16.61
N LEU A 227 -21.73 -13.08 15.53
CA LEU A 227 -20.92 -12.50 14.45
C LEU A 227 -21.73 -11.44 13.69
N ASP A 228 -21.61 -10.17 14.10
CA ASP A 228 -22.07 -9.03 13.31
C ASP A 228 -20.89 -8.13 12.92
N LEU A 229 -20.83 -7.82 11.61
CA LEU A 229 -19.81 -6.98 10.94
C LEU A 229 -19.87 -5.50 11.41
N SER A 230 -20.64 -5.23 12.46
CA SER A 230 -20.93 -3.93 13.06
C SER A 230 -20.07 -3.62 14.28
N ARG A 231 -19.42 -4.62 14.92
CA ARG A 231 -18.65 -4.42 16.17
C ARG A 231 -17.12 -4.53 16.09
N GLU A 232 -16.53 -5.04 15.00
CA GLU A 232 -15.06 -5.22 14.92
C GLU A 232 -14.33 -4.26 13.96
N ILE A 233 -14.57 -2.96 14.13
CA ILE A 233 -13.57 -1.94 13.82
C ILE A 233 -13.55 -1.07 15.06
N SER A 234 -12.74 -1.45 16.06
CA SER A 234 -12.75 -0.84 17.39
C SER A 234 -12.55 0.68 17.30
N ARG A 235 -13.66 1.41 17.28
CA ARG A 235 -13.76 2.77 17.79
C ARG A 235 -13.36 2.76 19.26
N ASP A 236 -13.74 1.72 19.99
CA ASP A 236 -13.60 1.64 21.45
C ASP A 236 -12.17 1.77 21.98
N SER A 237 -11.13 1.12 21.43
CA SER A 237 -9.78 1.24 22.01
C SER A 237 -9.11 2.60 21.74
N PHE A 238 -9.38 3.19 20.58
CA PHE A 238 -8.89 4.52 20.23
C PHE A 238 -9.71 5.62 20.91
N GLU A 239 -11.05 5.48 21.03
CA GLU A 239 -11.91 6.34 21.84
C GLU A 239 -11.57 6.24 23.33
N THR A 240 -11.21 5.07 23.87
CA THR A 240 -10.77 4.96 25.27
C THR A 240 -9.51 5.80 25.51
N CYS A 241 -8.54 5.77 24.59
CA CYS A 241 -7.37 6.68 24.63
C CYS A 241 -7.77 8.17 24.46
N PHE A 242 -8.84 8.44 23.72
CA PHE A 242 -9.35 9.77 23.41
C PHE A 242 -10.15 10.40 24.56
N GLU A 243 -10.99 9.62 25.25
CA GLU A 243 -11.76 10.00 26.44
C GLU A 243 -10.81 10.30 27.61
N ASN A 244 -9.80 9.45 27.82
CA ASN A 244 -8.75 9.66 28.82
C ASN A 244 -7.91 10.94 28.59
N ALA A 245 -7.77 11.40 27.33
CA ALA A 245 -7.03 12.62 26.99
C ALA A 245 -7.90 13.89 27.05
N SER A 246 -9.21 13.76 26.78
CA SER A 246 -10.16 14.88 26.76
C SER A 246 -10.58 15.33 28.17
N GLU A 247 -10.56 14.42 29.16
CA GLU A 247 -10.83 14.77 30.58
C GLU A 247 -9.76 15.67 31.22
N CYS A 248 -8.62 15.90 30.58
CA CYS A 248 -7.55 16.76 31.10
C CYS A 248 -7.74 18.27 30.82
N HIS A 249 -8.77 18.67 30.06
CA HIS A 249 -8.96 20.06 29.64
C HIS A 249 -10.43 20.54 29.69
N GLU A 250 -11.10 20.46 30.85
CA GLU A 250 -12.22 21.37 31.19
C GLU A 250 -12.48 21.39 32.72
N TYR A 251 -12.97 22.52 33.25
CA TYR A 251 -12.86 22.96 34.65
C TYR A 251 -13.78 22.27 35.69
N GLU A 252 -13.30 22.27 36.94
CA GLU A 252 -13.99 22.37 38.26
C GLU A 252 -14.92 21.26 38.82
N LYS A 253 -14.48 20.74 40.00
CA LYS A 253 -15.22 20.27 41.19
C LYS A 253 -16.53 19.49 40.98
N THR A 254 -16.47 18.17 41.17
CA THR A 254 -17.20 17.45 42.26
C THR A 254 -16.73 15.99 42.37
N GLU A 255 -16.89 15.43 43.56
CA GLU A 255 -16.26 14.19 44.05
C GLU A 255 -16.87 12.87 43.52
N ASN A 256 -16.02 11.84 43.57
CA ASN A 256 -16.28 10.40 43.69
C ASN A 256 -16.72 9.60 42.45
N ASN A 257 -15.72 9.00 41.77
CA ASN A 257 -15.61 7.54 41.59
C ASN A 257 -14.21 7.16 41.05
N LYS A 258 -13.25 6.99 41.96
CA LYS A 258 -11.93 6.38 41.70
C LYS A 258 -11.90 5.02 42.41
N SER A 259 -12.04 3.91 41.69
CA SER A 259 -11.59 2.61 42.26
C SER A 259 -11.45 1.43 41.29
N ASN A 260 -11.86 1.51 40.01
CA ASN A 260 -11.78 0.32 39.13
C ASN A 260 -10.67 0.41 38.07
N GLU A 261 -10.42 1.57 37.46
CA GLU A 261 -9.39 1.70 36.42
C GLU A 261 -7.96 1.84 36.96
N ASP A 262 -7.77 2.58 38.06
CA ASP A 262 -6.46 2.67 38.73
C ASP A 262 -6.00 1.30 39.23
N THR A 263 -6.94 0.47 39.69
CA THR A 263 -6.69 -0.90 40.17
C THR A 263 -6.34 -1.85 39.02
N LEU A 264 -7.03 -1.78 37.88
CA LEU A 264 -6.70 -2.55 36.67
C LEU A 264 -5.35 -2.14 36.07
N ARG A 265 -5.03 -0.85 36.05
CA ARG A 265 -3.75 -0.29 35.55
C ARG A 265 -2.58 -0.63 36.46
N GLU A 266 -2.77 -0.57 37.78
CA GLU A 266 -1.76 -0.97 38.75
C GLU A 266 -1.54 -2.49 38.73
N ASN A 267 -2.59 -3.29 38.52
CA ASN A 267 -2.50 -4.74 38.35
C ASN A 267 -1.77 -5.11 37.05
N ALA A 268 -2.08 -4.48 35.91
CA ALA A 268 -1.37 -4.74 34.65
C ALA A 268 0.11 -4.33 34.71
N ARG A 269 0.43 -3.22 35.39
CA ARG A 269 1.83 -2.80 35.63
C ARG A 269 2.56 -3.75 36.57
N LYS A 270 1.93 -4.16 37.67
CA LYS A 270 2.48 -5.19 38.57
C LYS A 270 2.71 -6.48 37.81
N SER A 271 1.75 -6.95 37.01
CA SER A 271 1.94 -8.14 36.17
C SER A 271 3.07 -7.99 35.16
N LEU A 272 3.27 -6.83 34.53
CA LEU A 272 4.36 -6.64 33.55
C LEU A 272 5.75 -6.52 34.23
N GLU A 273 5.82 -5.93 35.43
CA GLU A 273 7.05 -5.84 36.23
C GLU A 273 7.39 -7.19 36.90
N GLU A 274 6.38 -7.88 37.43
CA GLU A 274 6.47 -9.26 37.97
C GLU A 274 6.90 -10.23 36.88
N VAL A 275 6.31 -10.18 35.68
CA VAL A 275 6.70 -11.01 34.53
C VAL A 275 8.17 -10.79 34.15
N LYS A 276 8.75 -9.59 34.28
CA LYS A 276 10.19 -9.39 33.97
C LYS A 276 11.12 -10.09 34.95
N THR A 277 10.70 -10.25 36.22
CA THR A 277 11.55 -10.80 37.29
C THR A 277 11.22 -12.22 37.71
N ASP A 278 10.03 -12.74 37.37
CA ASP A 278 9.51 -14.02 37.87
C ASP A 278 9.58 -15.16 36.83
N ASN A 279 9.87 -16.37 37.27
CA ASN A 279 9.90 -17.60 36.45
C ASN A 279 8.56 -18.39 36.54
N ASP A 280 7.52 -17.80 37.12
CA ASP A 280 6.21 -18.44 37.27
C ASP A 280 5.50 -18.63 35.92
N ILE A 281 5.18 -19.87 35.56
CA ILE A 281 4.49 -20.23 34.31
C ILE A 281 3.05 -19.68 34.29
N ASN A 282 2.44 -19.49 35.47
CA ASN A 282 1.05 -19.03 35.61
C ASN A 282 0.81 -17.59 35.14
N CYS A 283 1.88 -16.81 34.92
CA CYS A 283 1.81 -15.42 34.48
C CYS A 283 1.78 -15.27 32.94
N PHE A 284 1.91 -16.37 32.18
CA PHE A 284 2.00 -16.33 30.71
C PHE A 284 0.74 -16.90 30.04
N ILE A 285 0.36 -16.30 28.91
CA ILE A 285 -0.60 -16.91 27.98
C ILE A 285 0.23 -17.77 27.02
N PRO A 286 0.12 -19.11 27.03
CA PRO A 286 0.99 -19.98 26.24
C PRO A 286 0.55 -20.03 24.77
N SER A 287 0.66 -18.91 24.06
CA SER A 287 0.32 -18.86 22.64
C SER A 287 1.28 -19.68 21.78
N ASP A 288 2.57 -19.72 22.11
CA ASP A 288 3.61 -20.24 21.21
C ASP A 288 4.13 -21.64 21.58
N VAL A 289 3.53 -22.27 22.60
CA VAL A 289 3.84 -23.63 23.05
C VAL A 289 2.59 -24.50 22.93
N LEU A 290 2.77 -25.74 22.52
CA LEU A 290 1.67 -26.70 22.46
C LEU A 290 1.08 -26.93 23.86
N THR A 291 -0.24 -26.89 23.98
CA THR A 291 -1.04 -27.11 25.18
C THR A 291 -0.57 -28.32 25.98
N PRO A 292 -0.33 -29.52 25.39
CA PRO A 292 0.13 -30.67 26.17
C PRO A 292 1.54 -30.51 26.76
N VAL A 293 2.38 -29.70 26.12
CA VAL A 293 3.73 -29.38 26.62
C VAL A 293 3.61 -28.39 27.77
N PHE A 294 2.77 -27.38 27.63
CA PHE A 294 2.49 -26.40 28.67
C PHE A 294 1.89 -27.04 29.93
N GLU A 295 0.80 -27.82 29.80
CA GLU A 295 0.16 -28.55 30.91
C GLU A 295 1.16 -29.43 31.68
N LYS A 296 2.10 -30.06 30.95
CA LYS A 296 3.16 -30.87 31.54
C LYS A 296 4.17 -30.03 32.32
N LEU A 297 4.53 -28.85 31.82
CA LEU A 297 5.45 -27.94 32.50
C LEU A 297 4.80 -27.36 33.77
N GLU A 298 3.53 -26.95 33.70
CA GLU A 298 2.75 -26.50 34.87
C GLU A 298 2.68 -27.59 35.94
N THR A 299 2.30 -28.81 35.55
CA THR A 299 2.20 -29.95 36.47
C THR A 299 3.55 -30.23 37.14
N LYS A 300 4.65 -30.13 36.39
CA LYS A 300 6.00 -30.32 36.92
C LYS A 300 6.39 -29.22 37.89
N GLN A 301 6.10 -27.96 37.59
CA GLN A 301 6.41 -26.82 38.45
C GLN A 301 5.68 -26.92 39.80
N GLN A 302 4.45 -27.44 39.79
CA GLN A 302 3.65 -27.62 41.01
C GLN A 302 4.07 -28.85 41.84
N ASN A 303 4.56 -29.93 41.20
CA ASN A 303 4.70 -31.24 41.85
C ASN A 303 6.14 -31.83 41.86
N SER A 304 7.13 -31.18 41.24
CA SER A 304 8.51 -31.71 41.08
C SER A 304 9.56 -30.61 40.81
N SER A 305 10.85 -30.93 40.86
CA SER A 305 11.91 -29.99 40.43
C SER A 305 12.00 -29.92 38.90
N LEU A 306 12.01 -28.71 38.33
CA LEU A 306 12.22 -28.48 36.89
C LEU A 306 13.58 -29.03 36.45
N SER A 307 13.62 -29.69 35.29
CA SER A 307 14.91 -30.05 34.68
C SER A 307 15.55 -28.85 33.99
N GLN A 308 16.86 -28.88 33.79
CA GLN A 308 17.58 -27.83 33.03
C GLN A 308 16.93 -27.54 31.66
N SER A 309 16.38 -28.56 31.01
CA SER A 309 15.72 -28.38 29.72
C SER A 309 14.30 -27.83 29.81
N ASP A 310 13.60 -28.07 30.92
CA ASP A 310 12.30 -27.44 31.18
C ASP A 310 12.50 -25.93 31.42
N GLU A 311 13.54 -25.56 32.19
CA GLU A 311 13.93 -24.15 32.42
C GLU A 311 14.29 -23.42 31.12
N GLN A 312 14.99 -24.09 30.19
CA GLN A 312 15.30 -23.53 28.87
C GLN A 312 14.03 -23.25 28.05
N ILE A 313 13.06 -24.17 28.06
CA ILE A 313 11.78 -23.98 27.35
C ILE A 313 11.02 -22.81 27.95
N ILE A 314 10.91 -22.73 29.27
CA ILE A 314 10.22 -21.65 29.98
C ILE A 314 10.88 -20.30 29.68
N GLY A 315 12.21 -20.24 29.75
CA GLY A 315 12.96 -19.02 29.45
C GLY A 315 12.75 -18.51 28.03
N LEU A 316 12.79 -19.41 27.04
CA LEU A 316 12.57 -19.05 25.64
C LEU A 316 11.10 -18.69 25.35
N MET A 317 10.15 -19.41 25.95
CA MET A 317 8.71 -19.08 25.87
C MET A 317 8.44 -17.67 26.39
N LYS A 318 9.01 -17.33 27.56
CA LYS A 318 8.94 -15.99 28.16
C LYS A 318 9.56 -14.93 27.26
N GLU A 319 10.71 -15.21 26.65
CA GLU A 319 11.34 -14.30 25.71
C GLU A 319 10.43 -14.00 24.51
N VAL A 320 9.87 -15.03 23.86
CA VAL A 320 8.97 -14.87 22.71
C VAL A 320 7.71 -14.09 23.10
N TYR A 321 7.10 -14.41 24.24
CA TYR A 321 5.94 -13.67 24.75
C TYR A 321 6.25 -12.18 24.95
N LEU A 322 7.38 -11.85 25.60
CA LEU A 322 7.78 -10.46 25.84
C LEU A 322 8.08 -9.70 24.54
N MET A 323 8.71 -10.36 23.56
CA MET A 323 8.93 -9.76 22.23
C MET A 323 7.60 -9.42 21.55
N ARG A 324 6.65 -10.37 21.57
CA ARG A 324 5.32 -10.23 20.99
C ARG A 324 4.51 -9.13 21.68
N ASP A 325 4.46 -9.11 23.01
CA ASP A 325 3.81 -8.07 23.81
C ASP A 325 4.38 -6.67 23.46
N ALA A 326 5.71 -6.54 23.46
CA ALA A 326 6.37 -5.29 23.08
C ALA A 326 6.08 -4.85 21.64
N ARG A 327 5.88 -5.80 20.71
CA ARG A 327 5.48 -5.51 19.33
C ARG A 327 4.02 -5.06 19.24
N LEU A 328 3.09 -5.82 19.81
CA LEU A 328 1.65 -5.55 19.73
C LEU A 328 1.25 -4.25 20.44
N ARG A 329 2.05 -3.82 21.42
CA ARG A 329 1.94 -2.52 22.12
C ARG A 329 2.72 -1.39 21.46
N GLY A 330 3.65 -1.70 20.55
CA GLY A 330 4.56 -0.72 19.93
C GLY A 330 5.63 -0.15 20.88
N SER A 331 5.84 -0.74 22.06
CA SER A 331 6.76 -0.21 23.09
C SER A 331 8.24 -0.29 22.68
N HIS A 332 8.57 -1.06 21.65
CA HIS A 332 9.94 -1.18 21.12
C HIS A 332 10.32 -0.06 20.13
N LEU A 333 9.37 0.74 19.64
CA LEU A 333 9.60 1.82 18.67
C LEU A 333 9.91 3.16 19.33
N SER A 334 9.17 3.50 20.38
CA SER A 334 9.36 4.75 21.12
C SER A 334 8.91 4.60 22.56
N ASN A 335 9.61 5.32 23.45
CA ASN A 335 9.22 5.44 24.86
C ASN A 335 8.02 6.38 25.06
N LYS A 336 7.60 7.12 24.02
CA LYS A 336 6.47 8.06 24.05
C LYS A 336 5.75 8.06 22.71
N GLN A 337 4.44 7.82 22.74
CA GLN A 337 3.57 7.99 21.57
C GLN A 337 3.03 9.42 21.51
N PRO A 338 2.72 9.95 20.31
CA PRO A 338 2.08 11.25 20.17
C PRO A 338 0.66 11.22 20.74
N ILE A 339 0.08 12.41 20.95
CA ILE A 339 -1.35 12.51 21.28
C ILE A 339 -2.17 11.97 20.09
N PRO A 340 -3.16 11.07 20.32
CA PRO A 340 -4.08 10.63 19.29
C PRO A 340 -4.74 11.80 18.56
N ARG A 341 -4.73 11.78 17.23
CA ARG A 341 -5.35 12.80 16.39
C ARG A 341 -6.80 12.44 16.06
N LYS A 342 -7.66 13.45 15.91
CA LYS A 342 -9.09 13.24 15.62
C LYS A 342 -9.37 13.16 14.13
N HIS A 343 -8.70 14.00 13.35
CA HIS A 343 -8.90 14.12 11.92
C HIS A 343 -7.57 14.08 11.17
N LEU A 344 -7.60 13.54 9.95
CA LEU A 344 -6.49 13.71 9.02
C LEU A 344 -6.24 15.20 8.79
N GLY A 345 -4.97 15.60 8.67
CA GLY A 345 -4.54 16.99 8.60
C GLY A 345 -4.11 17.57 9.95
N ASP A 346 -4.68 17.10 11.07
CA ASP A 346 -4.36 17.61 12.41
C ASP A 346 -2.84 17.54 12.67
N PRO A 347 -2.26 18.54 13.35
CA PRO A 347 -0.85 18.54 13.71
C PRO A 347 -0.54 17.42 14.70
N GLN A 348 0.62 16.79 14.55
CA GLN A 348 1.07 15.76 15.47
C GLN A 348 1.78 16.42 16.67
N ILE A 349 1.18 16.31 17.84
CA ILE A 349 1.67 16.94 19.07
C ILE A 349 2.40 15.90 19.92
N PRO A 350 3.68 16.12 20.28
CA PRO A 350 4.39 15.28 21.22
C PRO A 350 3.74 15.34 22.62
N GLN A 351 3.65 14.21 23.32
CA GLN A 351 3.20 14.21 24.72
C GLN A 351 4.15 15.03 25.61
N SER A 352 3.60 15.93 26.43
CA SER A 352 4.35 16.72 27.41
C SER A 352 4.90 15.81 28.52
N SER A 353 5.99 16.24 29.15
CA SER A 353 6.77 15.46 30.13
C SER A 353 6.05 15.15 31.47
N SER A 354 4.79 15.53 31.65
CA SER A 354 4.09 15.50 32.94
C SER A 354 3.12 14.32 33.14
N SER A 355 2.88 13.47 32.15
CA SER A 355 2.04 12.26 32.30
C SER A 355 2.75 11.02 31.75
N SER A 356 3.60 10.43 32.59
CA SER A 356 4.23 9.14 32.30
C SER A 356 3.22 8.00 32.53
N SER A 357 2.47 7.62 31.49
CA SER A 357 1.96 6.25 31.39
C SER A 357 2.79 5.49 30.35
N SER A 358 3.57 4.53 30.82
CA SER A 358 4.43 3.64 30.02
C SER A 358 3.72 2.36 29.54
N VAL A 359 2.40 2.26 29.70
CA VAL A 359 1.62 1.09 29.27
C VAL A 359 0.76 1.49 28.09
N PHE A 360 1.12 0.98 26.91
CA PHE A 360 0.34 1.13 25.68
C PHE A 360 -0.69 0.01 25.60
N ASP A 361 -1.94 0.33 25.25
CA ASP A 361 -2.96 -0.68 24.97
C ASP A 361 -2.58 -1.57 23.78
N TYR A 362 -3.19 -2.75 23.68
CA TYR A 362 -3.02 -3.58 22.49
C TYR A 362 -3.60 -2.87 21.28
N LEU A 363 -2.83 -2.89 20.20
CA LEU A 363 -3.17 -2.18 18.98
C LEU A 363 -3.85 -3.08 17.95
N ASN A 364 -4.12 -4.34 18.27
CA ASN A 364 -4.84 -5.28 17.42
C ASN A 364 -6.30 -5.50 17.90
N SER A 365 -7.17 -6.00 17.02
CA SER A 365 -8.61 -6.16 17.31
C SER A 365 -8.91 -7.19 18.40
N GLU A 366 -8.14 -8.27 18.48
CA GLU A 366 -8.47 -9.40 19.38
C GLU A 366 -7.67 -9.41 20.70
N GLY A 367 -6.57 -8.64 20.81
CA GLY A 367 -5.67 -8.69 21.97
C GLY A 367 -5.06 -10.08 22.23
N HIS A 368 -3.78 -10.31 21.91
CA HIS A 368 -3.04 -11.54 22.28
C HIS A 368 -3.70 -12.92 22.06
N THR A 369 -4.47 -13.13 20.99
CA THR A 369 -5.17 -14.44 20.82
C THR A 369 -4.39 -15.47 20.01
N LYS A 370 -3.61 -15.03 19.01
CA LYS A 370 -2.97 -15.94 18.05
C LYS A 370 -1.53 -16.29 18.44
N PRO A 371 -1.08 -17.54 18.27
CA PRO A 371 0.33 -17.91 18.21
C PRO A 371 1.07 -17.12 17.12
N THR A 372 2.37 -16.90 17.31
CA THR A 372 3.25 -16.18 16.37
C THR A 372 3.29 -16.80 14.99
N VAL A 373 3.41 -18.13 14.93
CA VAL A 373 3.44 -18.87 13.67
C VAL A 373 2.10 -18.77 12.94
N ASP A 374 1.00 -18.87 13.69
CA ASP A 374 -0.35 -18.77 13.15
C ASP A 374 -0.65 -17.37 12.63
N GLU A 375 -0.26 -16.32 13.36
CA GLU A 375 -0.37 -14.94 12.90
C GLU A 375 0.37 -14.74 11.57
N PHE A 376 1.59 -15.27 11.45
CA PHE A 376 2.37 -15.20 10.21
C PHE A 376 1.66 -15.91 9.05
N ILE A 377 1.15 -17.13 9.27
CA ILE A 377 0.44 -17.89 8.23
C ILE A 377 -0.85 -17.17 7.81
N GLU A 378 -1.70 -16.80 8.77
CA GLU A 378 -3.00 -16.19 8.49
C GLU A 378 -2.82 -14.82 7.82
N SER A 379 -2.07 -13.91 8.45
CA SER A 379 -1.88 -12.54 7.94
C SER A 379 -1.20 -12.54 6.56
N GLY A 380 -0.21 -13.41 6.37
CA GLY A 380 0.48 -13.56 5.10
C GLY A 380 -0.44 -14.03 3.98
N VAL A 381 -1.31 -15.01 4.23
CA VAL A 381 -2.27 -15.49 3.22
C VAL A 381 -3.32 -14.45 2.91
N LEU A 382 -3.89 -13.80 3.94
CA LEU A 382 -4.90 -12.74 3.76
C LEU A 382 -4.35 -11.60 2.89
N LEU A 383 -3.15 -11.09 3.21
CA LEU A 383 -2.49 -10.07 2.40
C LEU A 383 -2.22 -10.55 0.98
N CYS A 384 -1.43 -11.62 0.83
CA CYS A 384 -0.92 -12.02 -0.48
C CYS A 384 -2.06 -12.46 -1.41
N TYR A 385 -3.05 -13.19 -0.89
CA TYR A 385 -4.21 -13.58 -1.68
C TYR A 385 -5.10 -12.38 -2.00
N GLY A 386 -5.34 -11.51 -1.02
CA GLY A 386 -6.11 -10.28 -1.17
C GLY A 386 -5.54 -9.35 -2.25
N ILE A 387 -4.24 -9.05 -2.20
CA ILE A 387 -3.55 -8.22 -3.19
C ILE A 387 -3.63 -8.84 -4.57
N ILE A 388 -3.37 -10.16 -4.72
CA ILE A 388 -3.45 -10.79 -6.05
C ILE A 388 -4.87 -10.72 -6.60
N GLN A 389 -5.89 -11.00 -5.78
CA GLN A 389 -7.28 -10.89 -6.20
C GLN A 389 -7.61 -9.48 -6.69
N LEU A 390 -7.15 -8.46 -5.95
CA LEU A 390 -7.36 -7.07 -6.28
C LEU A 390 -6.66 -6.66 -7.58
N ILE A 391 -5.36 -6.94 -7.71
CA ILE A 391 -4.56 -6.63 -8.90
C ILE A 391 -5.15 -7.30 -10.14
N LEU A 392 -5.47 -8.60 -10.05
CA LEU A 392 -6.03 -9.34 -11.18
C LEU A 392 -7.43 -8.84 -11.57
N SER A 393 -8.21 -8.32 -10.63
CA SER A 393 -9.55 -7.77 -10.89
C SER A 393 -9.55 -6.47 -11.70
N ILE A 394 -8.42 -5.76 -11.74
CA ILE A 394 -8.26 -4.48 -12.44
C ILE A 394 -7.89 -4.68 -13.91
N LEU A 395 -7.47 -5.89 -14.29
CA LEU A 395 -7.05 -6.19 -15.65
C LEU A 395 -8.21 -6.09 -16.64
N PRO A 396 -7.95 -5.74 -17.93
CA PRO A 396 -8.98 -5.69 -18.95
C PRO A 396 -9.73 -7.03 -19.10
N PRO A 397 -11.03 -7.02 -19.48
CA PRO A 397 -11.85 -8.24 -19.57
C PRO A 397 -11.27 -9.36 -20.45
N ALA A 398 -10.58 -9.01 -21.52
CA ALA A 398 -9.92 -9.99 -22.39
C ALA A 398 -8.81 -10.75 -21.65
N VAL A 399 -8.01 -10.04 -20.84
CA VAL A 399 -6.92 -10.63 -20.05
C VAL A 399 -7.50 -11.49 -18.92
N THR A 400 -8.52 -10.99 -18.21
CA THR A 400 -9.16 -11.77 -17.13
C THR A 400 -9.82 -13.03 -17.66
N THR A 401 -10.39 -13.01 -18.86
CA THR A 401 -10.97 -14.20 -19.51
C THR A 401 -9.91 -15.27 -19.76
N VAL A 402 -8.73 -14.88 -20.25
CA VAL A 402 -7.60 -15.81 -20.46
C VAL A 402 -7.11 -16.37 -19.13
N LEU A 403 -6.95 -15.52 -18.10
CA LEU A 403 -6.53 -15.97 -16.77
C LEU A 403 -7.54 -16.94 -16.15
N ASN A 404 -8.84 -16.68 -16.31
CA ASN A 404 -9.89 -17.58 -15.84
C ASN A 404 -9.83 -18.94 -16.55
N ALA A 405 -9.57 -18.95 -17.87
CA ALA A 405 -9.45 -20.18 -18.65
C ALA A 405 -8.28 -21.07 -18.17
N ILE A 406 -7.18 -20.49 -17.69
CA ILE A 406 -6.05 -21.22 -17.10
C ILE A 406 -6.21 -21.45 -15.58
N GLY A 407 -7.40 -21.19 -15.03
CA GLY A 407 -7.80 -21.57 -13.67
C GLY A 407 -7.53 -20.53 -12.58
N PHE A 408 -7.36 -19.24 -12.91
CA PHE A 408 -7.51 -18.19 -11.91
C PHE A 408 -9.01 -18.00 -11.62
N LYS A 409 -9.39 -17.78 -10.36
CA LYS A 409 -10.75 -17.45 -9.93
C LYS A 409 -10.74 -16.07 -9.29
N ILE A 410 -10.92 -15.06 -10.14
CA ILE A 410 -10.75 -13.67 -9.73
C ILE A 410 -12.03 -13.18 -9.04
N ASN A 411 -11.90 -12.69 -7.81
CA ASN A 411 -13.01 -12.12 -7.04
C ASN A 411 -12.55 -10.85 -6.31
N LYS A 412 -12.97 -9.69 -6.81
CA LYS A 412 -12.61 -8.38 -6.26
C LYS A 412 -13.08 -8.19 -4.81
N LEU A 413 -14.33 -8.55 -4.51
CA LEU A 413 -14.91 -8.30 -3.19
C LEU A 413 -14.26 -9.19 -2.13
N GLU A 414 -13.96 -10.44 -2.46
CA GLU A 414 -13.15 -11.32 -1.61
C GLU A 414 -11.77 -10.71 -1.38
N GLY A 415 -11.11 -10.22 -2.45
CA GLY A 415 -9.82 -9.55 -2.32
C GLY A 415 -9.85 -8.38 -1.34
N LEU A 416 -10.86 -7.52 -1.43
CA LEU A 416 -11.05 -6.39 -0.52
C LEU A 416 -11.34 -6.83 0.91
N GLN A 417 -12.19 -7.82 1.10
CA GLN A 417 -12.51 -8.35 2.43
C GLN A 417 -11.25 -8.89 3.12
N LEU A 418 -10.47 -9.72 2.44
CA LEU A 418 -9.23 -10.30 3.01
C LEU A 418 -8.22 -9.23 3.41
N LEU A 419 -8.13 -8.14 2.64
CA LEU A 419 -7.26 -7.02 2.97
C LEU A 419 -7.76 -6.26 4.20
N TRP A 420 -9.06 -5.98 4.30
CA TRP A 420 -9.64 -5.34 5.47
C TRP A 420 -9.55 -6.22 6.73
N ASP A 421 -9.69 -7.54 6.59
CA ASP A 421 -9.56 -8.49 7.71
C ASP A 421 -8.16 -8.41 8.37
N VAL A 422 -7.09 -8.18 7.59
CA VAL A 422 -5.72 -8.09 8.13
C VAL A 422 -5.32 -6.69 8.61
N VAL A 423 -5.99 -5.61 8.19
CA VAL A 423 -5.66 -4.22 8.60
C VAL A 423 -5.71 -4.03 10.12
N ASN A 424 -6.50 -4.84 10.83
CA ASN A 424 -6.60 -4.78 12.28
C ASN A 424 -5.49 -5.51 13.04
N GLU A 425 -4.64 -6.30 12.36
CA GLU A 425 -3.51 -6.98 12.98
C GLU A 425 -2.32 -6.02 13.19
N ARG A 426 -1.43 -6.31 14.15
CA ARG A 426 -0.26 -5.46 14.45
C ARG A 426 1.04 -6.04 13.88
N ASN A 427 1.10 -6.19 12.56
CA ASN A 427 2.26 -6.70 11.83
C ASN A 427 2.46 -6.01 10.47
N ILE A 428 3.54 -6.37 9.77
CA ILE A 428 3.86 -5.82 8.43
C ILE A 428 2.75 -6.06 7.40
N PHE A 429 2.05 -7.19 7.50
CA PHE A 429 1.02 -7.53 6.54
C PHE A 429 -0.16 -6.57 6.61
N SER A 430 -0.52 -6.12 7.82
CA SER A 430 -1.48 -5.02 8.02
C SER A 430 -1.02 -3.73 7.33
N GLY A 431 0.22 -3.29 7.55
CA GLY A 431 0.77 -2.09 6.93
C GLY A 431 0.78 -2.15 5.40
N LEU A 432 1.20 -3.29 4.84
CA LEU A 432 1.17 -3.50 3.38
C LEU A 432 -0.25 -3.59 2.83
N SER A 433 -1.18 -4.18 3.58
CA SER A 433 -2.60 -4.22 3.21
C SER A 433 -3.19 -2.81 3.15
N LEU A 434 -2.98 -2.02 4.21
CA LEU A 434 -3.44 -0.63 4.29
C LEU A 434 -2.85 0.22 3.15
N GLY A 435 -1.54 0.13 2.90
CA GLY A 435 -0.91 0.81 1.77
C GLY A 435 -1.50 0.38 0.42
N GLY A 436 -1.74 -0.92 0.22
CA GLY A 436 -2.39 -1.46 -0.97
C GLY A 436 -3.82 -0.93 -1.16
N LEU A 437 -4.58 -0.80 -0.08
CA LEU A 437 -5.93 -0.21 -0.08
C LEU A 437 -5.89 1.28 -0.42
N VAL A 438 -4.95 2.06 0.15
CA VAL A 438 -4.78 3.48 -0.21
C VAL A 438 -4.47 3.64 -1.70
N VAL A 439 -3.53 2.85 -2.22
CA VAL A 439 -3.21 2.84 -3.67
C VAL A 439 -4.44 2.47 -4.50
N TYR A 440 -5.25 1.53 -4.03
CA TYR A 440 -6.45 1.09 -4.73
C TYR A 440 -7.54 2.17 -4.83
N TYR A 441 -7.88 2.79 -3.70
CA TYR A 441 -8.96 3.79 -3.63
C TYR A 441 -8.52 5.20 -4.05
N HIS A 442 -7.30 5.60 -3.66
CA HIS A 442 -6.85 6.99 -3.73
C HIS A 442 -5.55 7.20 -4.51
N GLY A 443 -4.86 6.13 -4.95
CA GLY A 443 -3.60 6.26 -5.68
C GLY A 443 -3.69 7.06 -7.00
N PRO A 444 -2.55 7.46 -7.58
CA PRO A 444 -2.48 8.34 -8.75
C PRO A 444 -3.17 7.80 -10.01
N PHE A 445 -3.37 6.48 -10.09
CA PHE A 445 -4.03 5.82 -11.21
C PHE A 445 -5.47 5.37 -10.92
N LYS A 446 -6.03 5.69 -9.74
CA LYS A 446 -7.36 5.29 -9.23
C LYS A 446 -8.00 4.12 -9.99
N PHE A 447 -7.88 2.92 -9.41
CA PHE A 447 -8.42 1.70 -10.03
C PHE A 447 -9.93 1.57 -9.88
N ILE A 448 -10.53 2.30 -8.95
CA ILE A 448 -11.95 2.56 -8.90
C ILE A 448 -12.19 4.00 -9.33
N ASP A 449 -13.04 4.17 -10.34
CA ASP A 449 -13.54 5.49 -10.68
C ASP A 449 -14.74 5.80 -9.76
N ASN A 450 -14.41 6.41 -8.62
CA ASN A 450 -15.34 6.92 -7.62
C ASN A 450 -15.87 8.33 -7.98
N ASN A 451 -15.52 8.83 -9.17
CA ASN A 451 -15.83 10.20 -9.55
C ASN A 451 -17.34 10.41 -9.74
N PHE A 452 -18.08 9.33 -9.96
CA PHE A 452 -19.54 9.30 -10.07
C PHE A 452 -20.13 8.34 -9.03
N ASN A 453 -19.80 8.58 -7.75
CA ASN A 453 -20.27 7.74 -6.65
C ASN A 453 -21.77 7.75 -6.51
N ILE A 454 -22.38 6.61 -6.81
CA ILE A 454 -23.79 6.38 -6.67
C ILE A 454 -23.96 5.44 -5.47
N PRO A 455 -24.69 5.83 -4.41
CA PRO A 455 -24.83 5.01 -3.21
C PRO A 455 -25.31 3.59 -3.53
N ILE A 456 -24.61 2.59 -3.00
CA ILE A 456 -24.95 1.17 -3.09
C ILE A 456 -25.87 0.82 -1.91
N LYS A 457 -26.91 0.00 -2.18
CA LYS A 457 -27.91 -0.36 -1.16
C LYS A 457 -27.39 -1.33 -0.09
N ASP A 458 -26.43 -2.17 -0.45
CA ASP A 458 -25.84 -3.14 0.48
C ASP A 458 -24.72 -2.47 1.28
N ASN A 459 -24.96 -2.24 2.56
CA ASN A 459 -24.02 -1.56 3.47
C ASN A 459 -22.68 -2.30 3.60
N LYS A 460 -22.64 -3.64 3.49
CA LYS A 460 -21.39 -4.40 3.57
C LYS A 460 -20.54 -4.15 2.32
N ILE A 461 -21.18 -4.17 1.16
CA ILE A 461 -20.51 -3.87 -0.11
C ILE A 461 -20.12 -2.39 -0.20
N GLU A 462 -20.97 -1.48 0.28
CA GLU A 462 -20.68 -0.04 0.32
C GLU A 462 -19.41 0.24 1.12
N LYS A 463 -19.27 -0.32 2.34
CA LYS A 463 -18.05 -0.16 3.16
C LYS A 463 -16.80 -0.71 2.48
N LEU A 464 -16.91 -1.79 1.71
CA LEU A 464 -15.78 -2.35 0.96
C LEU A 464 -15.42 -1.53 -0.28
N ILE A 465 -16.36 -0.88 -0.95
CA ILE A 465 -16.09 -0.14 -2.19
C ILE A 465 -15.79 1.35 -1.91
N HIS A 466 -16.40 1.89 -0.86
CA HIS A 466 -16.34 3.28 -0.43
C HIS A 466 -16.07 3.33 1.09
N PRO A 467 -14.84 3.02 1.54
CA PRO A 467 -14.54 2.89 2.97
C PRO A 467 -14.66 4.20 3.76
N GLY A 468 -14.46 5.36 3.14
CA GLY A 468 -14.62 6.66 3.80
C GLY A 468 -13.82 6.74 5.11
N GLU A 469 -14.50 7.11 6.21
CA GLU A 469 -13.92 7.22 7.56
C GLU A 469 -13.18 5.96 8.03
N LEU A 470 -13.55 4.78 7.53
CA LEU A 470 -12.86 3.53 7.88
C LEU A 470 -11.38 3.60 7.50
N LEU A 471 -11.08 4.11 6.31
CA LEU A 471 -9.71 4.26 5.84
C LEU A 471 -8.98 5.39 6.57
N ASP A 472 -9.68 6.50 6.83
CA ASP A 472 -9.13 7.63 7.56
C ASP A 472 -8.69 7.21 8.98
N ASN A 473 -9.52 6.44 9.68
CA ASN A 473 -9.21 5.90 11.02
C ASN A 473 -8.03 4.93 10.99
N ALA A 474 -7.93 4.07 9.98
CA ALA A 474 -6.80 3.15 9.83
C ALA A 474 -5.47 3.92 9.62
N ILE A 475 -5.51 5.05 8.91
CA ILE A 475 -4.34 5.91 8.69
C ILE A 475 -3.99 6.70 9.95
N LEU A 476 -4.97 7.24 10.67
CA LEU A 476 -4.74 7.86 11.98
C LEU A 476 -4.05 6.89 12.93
N LYS A 477 -4.55 5.65 13.02
CA LYS A 477 -3.91 4.58 13.79
C LYS A 477 -2.47 4.32 13.33
N ALA A 478 -2.24 4.15 12.02
CA ALA A 478 -0.90 3.90 11.50
C ALA A 478 0.10 5.04 11.81
N THR A 479 -0.30 6.29 11.63
CA THR A 479 0.54 7.46 11.97
C THR A 479 0.80 7.60 13.46
N TRP A 480 -0.13 7.14 14.29
CA TRP A 480 0.04 7.12 15.74
C TRP A 480 1.01 6.01 16.16
N VAL A 481 0.93 4.81 15.57
CA VAL A 481 1.83 3.69 15.87
C VAL A 481 3.26 3.96 15.40
N PHE A 482 3.42 4.57 14.22
CA PHE A 482 4.70 4.85 13.59
C PHE A 482 4.89 6.37 13.42
N PRO A 483 5.12 7.11 14.52
CA PRO A 483 5.17 8.57 14.50
C PRO A 483 6.33 9.12 13.64
N GLU A 484 7.39 8.34 13.45
CA GLU A 484 8.51 8.75 12.60
C GLU A 484 8.33 8.44 11.12
N SER A 485 7.27 7.72 10.76
CA SER A 485 7.04 7.25 9.40
C SER A 485 6.74 8.36 8.39
N SER A 486 7.69 8.59 7.50
CA SER A 486 7.49 9.39 6.29
C SER A 486 6.52 8.71 5.30
N LEU A 487 6.42 7.36 5.32
CA LEU A 487 5.47 6.63 4.49
C LEU A 487 4.02 6.98 4.83
N TRP A 488 3.66 7.00 6.11
CA TRP A 488 2.27 7.30 6.50
C TRP A 488 1.91 8.78 6.32
N VAL A 489 2.89 9.70 6.43
CA VAL A 489 2.72 11.10 6.01
C VAL A 489 2.35 11.20 4.53
N LEU A 490 3.06 10.45 3.66
CA LEU A 490 2.74 10.38 2.23
C LEU A 490 1.33 9.84 1.99
N GLN A 491 0.95 8.73 2.62
CA GLN A 491 -0.38 8.14 2.45
C GLN A 491 -1.50 9.09 2.91
N GLU A 492 -1.31 9.78 4.03
CA GLU A 492 -2.26 10.79 4.54
C GLU A 492 -2.45 11.94 3.54
N GLY A 493 -1.35 12.49 2.98
CA GLY A 493 -1.43 13.53 1.96
C GLY A 493 -2.14 13.07 0.67
N ILE A 494 -1.96 11.81 0.25
CA ILE A 494 -2.67 11.22 -0.88
C ILE A 494 -4.18 11.16 -0.63
N ILE A 495 -4.60 10.79 0.58
CA ILE A 495 -6.02 10.72 0.95
C ILE A 495 -6.61 12.12 0.99
N LEU A 496 -5.99 13.06 1.71
CA LEU A 496 -6.44 14.45 1.81
C LEU A 496 -6.60 15.09 0.42
N SER A 497 -5.59 14.96 -0.44
CA SER A 497 -5.68 15.52 -1.80
C SER A 497 -6.82 14.89 -2.60
N SER A 498 -7.04 13.58 -2.48
CA SER A 498 -8.13 12.89 -3.17
C SER A 498 -9.54 13.29 -2.69
N GLN A 499 -9.65 13.90 -1.51
CA GLN A 499 -10.87 14.46 -0.94
C GLN A 499 -11.07 15.94 -1.32
N GLY A 500 -10.20 16.52 -2.15
CA GLY A 500 -10.22 17.95 -2.50
C GLY A 500 -9.59 18.87 -1.46
N ARG A 501 -8.95 18.31 -0.42
CA ARG A 501 -8.31 19.07 0.69
C ARG A 501 -6.84 19.36 0.37
N LEU A 502 -6.60 20.03 -0.76
CA LEU A 502 -5.26 20.17 -1.35
C LEU A 502 -4.26 20.93 -0.46
N LYS A 503 -4.72 22.00 0.21
CA LYS A 503 -3.88 22.81 1.12
C LYS A 503 -3.41 21.99 2.32
N GLU A 504 -4.34 21.29 2.96
CA GLU A 504 -4.03 20.41 4.09
C GLU A 504 -3.11 19.25 3.67
N ALA A 505 -3.28 18.71 2.46
CA ALA A 505 -2.38 17.71 1.91
C ALA A 505 -0.94 18.25 1.75
N LEU A 506 -0.78 19.48 1.26
CA LEU A 506 0.53 20.15 1.17
C LEU A 506 1.11 20.42 2.56
N ASP A 507 0.31 20.87 3.53
CA ASP A 507 0.74 21.11 4.91
C ASP A 507 1.24 19.82 5.58
N VAL A 508 0.53 18.70 5.37
CA VAL A 508 0.95 17.38 5.88
C VAL A 508 2.26 16.93 5.25
N ILE A 509 2.36 16.97 3.91
CA ILE A 509 3.55 16.48 3.18
C ILE A 509 4.79 17.34 3.44
N THR A 510 4.62 18.62 3.76
CA THR A 510 5.72 19.55 4.05
C THR A 510 6.05 19.69 5.53
N ARG A 511 5.29 19.02 6.41
CA ARG A 511 5.46 19.10 7.88
C ARG A 511 6.85 18.69 8.36
N LYS A 512 7.41 17.64 7.77
CA LYS A 512 8.78 17.18 8.03
C LYS A 512 9.71 17.68 6.92
N SER A 513 10.92 18.07 7.30
CA SER A 513 11.93 18.42 6.31
C SER A 513 12.28 17.19 5.47
N ILE A 514 12.46 17.37 4.17
CA ILE A 514 12.87 16.28 3.26
C ILE A 514 14.21 15.68 3.69
N ASP A 515 15.10 16.49 4.26
CA ASP A 515 16.43 16.06 4.66
C ASP A 515 16.41 15.10 5.86
N THR A 516 15.32 15.07 6.64
CA THR A 516 15.17 14.14 7.77
C THR A 516 14.69 12.75 7.36
N ILE A 517 14.19 12.58 6.13
CA ILE A 517 13.69 11.30 5.62
C ILE A 517 14.87 10.37 5.36
N LYS A 518 14.88 9.19 6.00
CA LYS A 518 16.01 8.26 5.93
C LYS A 518 15.95 7.39 4.68
N MET A 519 14.77 6.84 4.35
CA MET A 519 14.61 6.00 3.17
C MET A 519 14.53 6.85 1.89
N GLN A 520 15.56 6.71 1.03
CA GLN A 520 15.70 7.49 -0.20
C GLN A 520 14.51 7.32 -1.17
N GLN A 521 13.93 6.12 -1.24
CA GLN A 521 12.80 5.86 -2.13
C GLN A 521 11.52 6.56 -1.64
N ILE A 522 11.26 6.57 -0.33
CA ILE A 522 10.14 7.33 0.26
C ILE A 522 10.35 8.83 0.06
N LYS A 523 11.59 9.31 0.23
CA LYS A 523 11.97 10.71 -0.04
C LYS A 523 11.62 11.12 -1.47
N ALA A 524 11.99 10.30 -2.45
CA ALA A 524 11.66 10.55 -3.86
C ALA A 524 10.15 10.57 -4.12
N GLU A 525 9.39 9.62 -3.54
CA GLU A 525 7.93 9.58 -3.67
C GLU A 525 7.24 10.80 -3.02
N ILE A 526 7.73 11.27 -1.87
CA ILE A 526 7.23 12.50 -1.23
C ILE A 526 7.47 13.73 -2.11
N VAL A 527 8.69 13.89 -2.64
CA VAL A 527 9.02 15.01 -3.53
C VAL A 527 8.17 14.96 -4.80
N PHE A 528 8.00 13.77 -5.39
CA PHE A 528 7.13 13.58 -6.55
C PHE A 528 5.67 13.94 -6.23
N CYS A 529 5.13 13.45 -5.11
CA CYS A 529 3.78 13.75 -4.68
C CYS A 529 3.61 15.26 -4.46
N ARG A 530 4.55 15.92 -3.78
CA ARG A 530 4.53 17.36 -3.54
C ARG A 530 4.58 18.16 -4.85
N ALA A 531 5.43 17.78 -5.80
CA ALA A 531 5.49 18.41 -7.13
C ALA A 531 4.14 18.34 -7.85
N ILE A 532 3.48 17.18 -7.79
CA ILE A 532 2.16 16.96 -8.38
C ILE A 532 1.09 17.82 -7.68
N LEU A 533 1.12 17.91 -6.34
CA LEU A 533 0.18 18.77 -5.60
C LEU A 533 0.42 20.25 -5.90
N TYR A 534 1.67 20.70 -6.07
CA TYR A 534 1.98 22.05 -6.54
C TYR A 534 1.40 22.32 -7.93
N CYS A 535 1.47 21.36 -8.87
CA CYS A 535 0.80 21.50 -10.17
C CYS A 535 -0.71 21.67 -10.02
N PHE A 536 -1.35 20.89 -9.13
CA PHE A 536 -2.80 21.01 -8.88
C PHE A 536 -3.17 22.33 -8.22
N ASN A 537 -2.23 22.91 -7.47
CA ASN A 537 -2.38 24.20 -6.81
C ASN A 537 -1.89 25.39 -7.64
N PHE A 538 -1.51 25.17 -8.91
CA PHE A 538 -0.96 26.19 -9.80
C PHE A 538 0.35 26.84 -9.32
N ASP A 539 1.08 26.21 -8.39
CA ASP A 539 2.42 26.61 -7.97
C ASP A 539 3.49 26.00 -8.90
N PHE A 540 3.53 26.55 -10.11
CA PHE A 540 4.31 25.96 -11.20
C PHE A 540 5.82 26.02 -10.98
N GLU A 541 6.33 27.10 -10.36
CA GLU A 541 7.77 27.25 -10.14
C GLU A 541 8.28 26.22 -9.12
N ASN A 542 7.57 26.02 -8.00
CA ASN A 542 7.97 25.02 -7.01
C ASN A 542 7.77 23.60 -7.52
N ALA A 543 6.70 23.34 -8.28
CA ALA A 543 6.54 22.06 -8.98
C ALA A 543 7.75 21.75 -9.88
N ALA A 544 8.17 22.71 -10.70
CA ALA A 544 9.31 22.53 -11.60
C ALA A 544 10.62 22.27 -10.84
N LYS A 545 10.84 22.98 -9.72
CA LYS A 545 12.01 22.78 -8.85
C LYS A 545 12.04 21.37 -8.27
N ASP A 546 10.91 20.88 -7.74
CA ASP A 546 10.83 19.53 -7.18
C ASP A 546 11.05 18.46 -8.26
N PHE A 547 10.46 18.62 -9.46
CA PHE A 547 10.73 17.69 -10.57
C PHE A 547 12.21 17.68 -10.99
N LEU A 548 12.89 18.83 -10.96
CA LEU A 548 14.32 18.89 -11.25
C LEU A 548 15.15 18.27 -10.11
N TYR A 549 14.76 18.48 -8.86
CA TYR A 549 15.42 17.88 -7.70
C TYR A 549 15.32 16.35 -7.71
N LEU A 550 14.22 15.78 -8.22
CA LEU A 550 14.08 14.33 -8.40
C LEU A 550 15.23 13.72 -9.21
N LEU A 551 15.83 14.45 -10.16
CA LEU A 551 16.99 13.96 -10.93
C LEU A 551 18.23 13.71 -10.05
N GLU A 552 18.33 14.40 -8.91
CA GLU A 552 19.46 14.30 -7.98
C GLU A 552 19.28 13.16 -7.00
N ILE A 553 18.03 12.85 -6.63
CA ILE A 553 17.70 11.89 -5.56
C ILE A 553 17.18 10.54 -6.06
N ASN A 554 16.86 10.40 -7.34
CA ASN A 554 16.45 9.12 -7.92
C ASN A 554 17.18 8.81 -9.23
N GLU A 555 17.02 7.57 -9.69
CA GLU A 555 17.71 7.04 -10.87
C GLU A 555 16.81 6.87 -12.11
N TRP A 556 15.51 7.17 -11.99
CA TRP A 556 14.49 6.78 -12.96
C TRP A 556 13.71 8.00 -13.48
N SER A 557 13.12 7.88 -14.67
CA SER A 557 12.27 8.91 -15.29
C SER A 557 12.87 10.32 -15.43
N HIS A 558 14.20 10.49 -15.42
CA HIS A 558 14.86 11.79 -15.59
C HIS A 558 14.38 12.57 -16.83
N ALA A 559 14.19 11.88 -17.95
CA ALA A 559 13.67 12.47 -19.17
C ALA A 559 12.25 13.03 -18.97
N PHE A 560 11.38 12.23 -18.35
CA PHE A 560 10.00 12.61 -18.08
C PHE A 560 9.90 13.73 -17.03
N TYR A 561 10.66 13.68 -15.94
CA TYR A 561 10.69 14.76 -14.94
C TYR A 561 11.18 16.08 -15.52
N THR A 562 12.23 16.04 -16.36
CA THR A 562 12.70 17.24 -17.06
C THR A 562 11.62 17.81 -17.98
N TYR A 563 10.89 16.96 -18.70
CA TYR A 563 9.77 17.38 -19.53
C TYR A 563 8.64 17.99 -18.68
N TYR A 564 8.27 17.36 -17.58
CA TYR A 564 7.24 17.83 -16.65
C TYR A 564 7.61 19.22 -16.10
N ALA A 565 8.86 19.43 -15.68
CA ALA A 565 9.37 20.74 -15.27
C ALA A 565 9.27 21.78 -16.38
N GLY A 566 9.59 21.41 -17.63
CA GLY A 566 9.42 22.27 -18.81
C GLY A 566 7.96 22.66 -19.04
N CYS A 567 7.02 21.73 -18.85
CA CYS A 567 5.58 22.02 -18.90
C CYS A 567 5.14 22.98 -17.79
N CYS A 568 5.68 22.85 -16.58
CA CYS A 568 5.40 23.76 -15.47
C CYS A 568 5.89 25.18 -15.79
N TYR A 569 7.14 25.34 -16.23
CA TYR A 569 7.66 26.66 -16.62
C TYR A 569 6.91 27.27 -17.82
N LEU A 570 6.44 26.46 -18.76
CA LEU A 570 5.58 26.93 -19.86
C LEU A 570 4.28 27.54 -19.33
N GLU A 571 3.62 26.89 -18.37
CA GLU A 571 2.38 27.43 -17.79
C GLU A 571 2.63 28.65 -16.90
N ALA A 572 3.77 28.71 -16.18
CA ALA A 572 4.17 29.93 -15.47
C ALA A 572 4.34 31.11 -16.44
N TYR A 573 5.01 30.90 -17.57
CA TYR A 573 5.16 31.92 -18.62
C TYR A 573 3.81 32.40 -19.18
N ARG A 574 2.90 31.47 -19.50
CA ARG A 574 1.56 31.81 -19.98
C ARG A 574 0.72 32.53 -18.92
N ALA A 575 0.86 32.16 -17.65
CA ALA A 575 0.21 32.85 -16.56
C ALA A 575 0.67 34.31 -16.46
N CYS A 576 1.97 34.60 -16.67
CA CYS A 576 2.45 35.98 -16.78
C CYS A 576 1.73 36.75 -17.89
N ASP A 577 1.55 36.18 -19.09
CA ASP A 577 0.81 36.83 -20.19
C ASP A 577 -0.64 37.15 -19.81
N ILE A 578 -1.31 36.22 -19.11
CA ILE A 578 -2.68 36.42 -18.65
C ILE A 578 -2.75 37.57 -17.64
N LEU A 579 -1.80 37.62 -16.69
CA LEU A 579 -1.74 38.65 -15.66
C LEU A 579 -1.38 40.03 -16.23
N GLU A 580 -0.53 40.11 -17.25
CA GLU A 580 -0.14 41.39 -17.88
C GLU A 580 -1.26 42.04 -18.70
N ASN A 581 -2.12 41.25 -19.33
CA ASN A 581 -3.13 41.74 -20.28
C ASN A 581 -4.39 42.34 -19.62
N ASN A 582 -4.44 42.47 -18.28
CA ASN A 582 -5.48 43.18 -17.51
C ASN A 582 -6.95 42.75 -17.79
N GLU A 583 -7.21 41.60 -18.41
CA GLU A 583 -8.53 40.95 -18.43
C GLU A 583 -8.81 40.19 -17.12
N ILE A 584 -8.41 40.78 -15.98
CA ILE A 584 -8.45 40.10 -14.70
C ILE A 584 -9.83 40.30 -14.08
N ASP A 585 -10.70 39.31 -14.27
CA ASP A 585 -11.74 39.02 -13.28
C ASP A 585 -11.07 38.86 -11.90
N SER A 586 -11.66 39.45 -10.85
CA SER A 586 -11.23 39.31 -9.44
C SER A 586 -10.96 37.87 -8.96
N ILE A 587 -11.41 36.88 -9.74
CA ILE A 587 -11.28 35.44 -9.50
C ILE A 587 -9.88 34.91 -9.89
N LEU A 588 -9.15 35.56 -10.80
CA LEU A 588 -7.89 35.02 -11.36
C LEU A 588 -6.64 35.32 -10.51
N GLU A 589 -6.58 36.49 -9.89
CA GLU A 589 -5.42 36.93 -9.09
C GLU A 589 -5.10 35.96 -7.93
N PRO A 590 -6.09 35.43 -7.17
CA PRO A 590 -5.79 34.46 -6.12
C PRO A 590 -5.23 33.13 -6.65
N ILE A 591 -5.60 32.73 -7.86
CA ILE A 591 -5.27 31.42 -8.45
C ILE A 591 -3.82 31.39 -8.93
N TYR A 592 -3.36 32.46 -9.59
CA TYR A 592 -1.97 32.60 -10.04
C TYR A 592 -1.10 33.37 -9.05
N SER A 593 -1.50 33.43 -7.78
CA SER A 593 -0.79 34.17 -6.72
C SER A 593 0.67 33.72 -6.52
N PHE A 594 1.01 32.48 -6.91
CA PHE A 594 2.37 31.94 -6.85
C PHE A 594 3.26 32.34 -8.05
N VAL A 595 2.70 32.94 -9.10
CA VAL A 595 3.43 33.30 -10.32
C VAL A 595 4.05 34.69 -10.17
N ASP A 596 5.37 34.78 -10.25
CA ASP A 596 6.08 36.05 -10.27
C ASP A 596 6.13 36.62 -11.69
N ILE A 597 5.34 37.66 -11.95
CA ILE A 597 5.23 38.30 -13.26
C ILE A 597 6.59 38.82 -13.78
N ASN A 598 7.48 39.21 -12.87
CA ASN A 598 8.81 39.74 -13.24
C ASN A 598 9.75 38.65 -13.77
N LYS A 599 9.41 37.37 -13.56
CA LYS A 599 10.18 36.22 -14.05
C LYS A 599 9.70 35.70 -15.41
N LYS A 600 8.79 36.39 -16.11
CA LYS A 600 8.24 35.95 -17.42
C LYS A 600 9.31 35.41 -18.39
N GLN A 601 10.37 36.19 -18.64
CA GLN A 601 11.44 35.78 -19.55
C GLN A 601 12.27 34.60 -19.01
N PHE A 602 12.48 34.56 -17.69
CA PHE A 602 13.13 33.43 -17.03
C PHE A 602 12.34 32.14 -17.21
N TYR A 603 11.01 32.18 -16.99
CA TYR A 603 10.13 31.03 -17.20
C TYR A 603 10.15 30.55 -18.66
N LYS A 604 10.07 31.48 -19.63
CA LYS A 604 10.16 31.15 -21.05
C LYS A 604 11.46 30.42 -21.39
N GLN A 605 12.60 30.95 -20.92
CA GLN A 605 13.90 30.35 -21.13
C GLN A 605 14.00 28.96 -20.47
N LYS A 606 13.56 28.82 -19.23
CA LYS A 606 13.58 27.55 -18.50
C LYS A 606 12.70 26.48 -19.14
N ALA A 607 11.52 26.87 -19.63
CA ALA A 607 10.65 25.97 -20.38
C ALA A 607 11.39 25.42 -21.62
N MET A 608 12.04 26.29 -22.39
CA MET A 608 12.79 25.89 -23.59
C MET A 608 13.96 24.97 -23.23
N GLU A 609 14.78 25.34 -22.26
CA GLU A 609 15.91 24.53 -21.78
C GLU A 609 15.46 23.13 -21.36
N CYS A 610 14.40 23.03 -20.54
CA CYS A 610 13.89 21.75 -20.07
C CYS A 610 13.33 20.89 -21.21
N LEU A 611 12.48 21.44 -22.08
CA LEU A 611 11.85 20.69 -23.17
C LEU A 611 12.89 20.20 -24.21
N GLU A 612 13.95 20.96 -24.46
CA GLU A 612 15.04 20.53 -25.33
C GLU A 612 15.97 19.50 -24.67
N LYS A 613 16.21 19.64 -23.36
CA LYS A 613 17.08 18.74 -22.61
C LYS A 613 16.44 17.38 -22.32
N ALA A 614 15.12 17.32 -22.14
CA ALA A 614 14.40 16.10 -21.75
C ALA A 614 14.73 14.85 -22.61
N PRO A 615 14.71 14.91 -23.96
CA PRO A 615 15.08 13.76 -24.80
C PRO A 615 16.53 13.30 -24.65
N THR A 616 17.44 14.17 -24.19
CA THR A 616 18.87 13.85 -24.05
C THR A 616 19.18 12.94 -22.87
N TYR A 617 18.20 12.73 -21.98
CA TYR A 617 18.27 11.77 -20.89
C TYR A 617 17.86 10.35 -21.33
N LEU A 618 17.19 10.21 -22.47
CA LEU A 618 16.94 8.91 -23.08
C LEU A 618 18.24 8.34 -23.65
N ASN A 619 18.41 7.01 -23.59
CA ASN A 619 19.59 6.27 -24.06
C ASN A 619 20.90 6.44 -23.27
N LYS A 620 20.88 6.98 -22.03
CA LYS A 620 22.08 7.06 -21.17
C LYS A 620 22.25 5.90 -20.18
N LYS A 621 21.26 5.01 -19.99
CA LYS A 621 21.37 3.82 -19.13
C LYS A 621 21.01 2.55 -19.93
N LYS A 622 21.92 1.56 -19.96
CA LYS A 622 21.82 0.28 -20.69
C LYS A 622 20.87 -0.76 -20.06
N PHE A 623 19.93 -0.34 -19.20
CA PHE A 623 18.95 -1.23 -18.57
C PHE A 623 17.55 -0.69 -18.88
N MET A 624 16.71 -1.51 -19.51
CA MET A 624 15.55 -1.13 -20.33
C MET A 624 15.92 -0.46 -21.66
N SER A 625 15.99 -1.27 -22.72
CA SER A 625 16.30 -0.84 -24.09
C SER A 625 15.14 -0.14 -24.77
N ASN A 626 13.91 -0.34 -24.27
CA ASN A 626 12.73 0.36 -24.75
C ASN A 626 12.40 1.54 -23.82
N ASN A 627 12.04 2.66 -24.43
CA ASN A 627 11.50 3.81 -23.72
C ASN A 627 10.27 3.42 -22.89
N LEU A 628 10.15 3.97 -21.67
CA LEU A 628 8.96 3.80 -20.87
C LEU A 628 7.73 4.43 -21.57
N PRO A 629 6.49 4.02 -21.22
CA PRO A 629 5.28 4.60 -21.80
C PRO A 629 5.24 6.14 -21.72
N PHE A 630 5.65 6.72 -20.59
CA PHE A 630 5.72 8.18 -20.42
C PHE A 630 6.84 8.85 -21.21
N ASP A 631 7.96 8.16 -21.45
CA ASP A 631 9.02 8.66 -22.34
C ASP A 631 8.53 8.72 -23.78
N ASN A 632 7.80 7.69 -24.23
CA ASN A 632 7.21 7.68 -25.56
C ASN A 632 6.12 8.76 -25.71
N PHE A 633 5.31 8.99 -24.67
CA PHE A 633 4.35 10.10 -24.63
C PHE A 633 5.06 11.45 -24.79
N MET A 634 6.10 11.70 -24.00
CA MET A 634 6.92 12.92 -24.05
C MET A 634 7.53 13.14 -25.44
N LEU A 635 8.15 12.11 -26.03
CA LEU A 635 8.75 12.21 -27.36
C LEU A 635 7.72 12.57 -28.44
N ARG A 636 6.53 11.97 -28.38
CA ARG A 636 5.43 12.30 -29.30
C ARG A 636 4.99 13.76 -29.13
N LYS A 637 4.87 14.25 -27.90
CA LYS A 637 4.49 15.64 -27.62
C LYS A 637 5.51 16.65 -28.13
N LEU A 638 6.79 16.43 -27.86
CA LEU A 638 7.85 17.30 -28.37
C LEU A 638 7.91 17.29 -29.90
N LYS A 639 7.65 16.15 -30.54
CA LYS A 639 7.53 16.06 -32.00
C LYS A 639 6.37 16.95 -32.51
N HIS A 640 5.21 16.86 -31.87
CA HIS A 640 4.05 17.67 -32.23
C HIS A 640 4.30 19.17 -32.06
N PHE A 641 4.97 19.60 -30.98
CA PHE A 641 5.34 21.02 -30.80
C PHE A 641 6.23 21.53 -31.94
N LYS A 642 7.22 20.72 -32.35
CA LYS A 642 8.10 21.06 -33.49
C LYS A 642 7.34 21.10 -34.83
N GLU A 643 6.34 20.24 -35.01
CA GLU A 643 5.49 20.27 -36.21
C GLU A 643 4.62 21.53 -36.24
N ASN A 644 4.05 21.93 -35.09
CA ASN A 644 3.30 23.18 -34.97
C ASN A 644 4.18 24.41 -35.22
N GLN A 645 5.39 24.44 -34.66
CA GLN A 645 6.37 25.49 -34.94
C GLN A 645 6.65 25.62 -36.45
N LYS A 646 6.83 24.49 -37.15
CA LYS A 646 7.04 24.48 -38.61
C LYS A 646 5.83 25.00 -39.37
N ARG A 647 4.61 24.67 -38.93
CA ARG A 647 3.36 25.19 -39.53
C ARG A 647 3.24 26.71 -39.37
N LEU A 648 3.67 27.24 -38.23
CA LEU A 648 3.64 28.67 -37.89
C LEU A 648 4.90 29.42 -38.32
N LYS A 649 5.74 28.85 -39.20
CA LYS A 649 7.03 29.43 -39.61
C LYS A 649 6.90 30.85 -40.19
N SER A 650 5.78 31.17 -40.84
CA SER A 650 5.51 32.53 -41.35
C SER A 650 5.40 33.58 -40.25
N LEU A 651 5.02 33.19 -39.03
CA LEU A 651 4.86 34.07 -37.87
C LEU A 651 6.18 34.26 -37.08
N LYS A 652 7.26 33.56 -37.45
CA LYS A 652 8.57 33.62 -36.78
C LYS A 652 8.50 33.36 -35.26
N VAL A 653 7.56 32.53 -34.82
CA VAL A 653 7.41 32.14 -33.41
C VAL A 653 8.48 31.12 -33.00
N ASP A 654 8.94 31.21 -31.76
CA ASP A 654 9.84 30.20 -31.18
C ASP A 654 9.07 28.92 -30.79
N LEU A 655 9.78 27.94 -30.24
CA LEU A 655 9.16 26.66 -29.86
C LEU A 655 8.09 26.86 -28.78
N ILE A 656 8.36 27.72 -27.80
CA ILE A 656 7.51 27.93 -26.63
C ILE A 656 6.20 28.61 -27.03
N ASP A 657 6.28 29.67 -27.84
CA ASP A 657 5.08 30.36 -28.35
C ASP A 657 4.31 29.52 -29.39
N SER A 658 4.91 28.45 -29.93
CA SER A 658 4.25 27.54 -30.88
C SER A 658 3.45 26.40 -30.21
N VAL A 659 3.62 26.20 -28.91
CA VAL A 659 2.83 25.20 -28.17
C VAL A 659 1.40 25.74 -28.05
N ALA A 660 0.43 25.01 -28.59
CA ALA A 660 -0.96 25.46 -28.61
C ALA A 660 -1.71 25.06 -27.34
N THR A 661 -1.77 23.76 -27.02
CA THR A 661 -2.44 23.24 -25.83
C THR A 661 -1.54 23.23 -24.61
N SER A 662 -2.13 23.07 -23.43
CA SER A 662 -1.36 22.94 -22.19
C SER A 662 -0.94 21.49 -21.99
N PRO A 663 0.35 21.14 -22.18
CA PRO A 663 0.82 19.80 -21.84
C PRO A 663 0.75 19.53 -20.34
N LEU A 664 0.78 20.58 -19.49
CA LEU A 664 0.62 20.40 -18.05
C LEU A 664 -0.81 19.97 -17.71
N MET A 665 -1.84 20.54 -18.34
CA MET A 665 -3.23 20.13 -18.09
C MET A 665 -3.47 18.67 -18.49
N GLU A 666 -2.82 18.19 -19.55
CA GLU A 666 -2.85 16.77 -19.91
C GLU A 666 -2.22 15.86 -18.85
N LEU A 667 -1.12 16.31 -18.25
CA LEU A 667 -0.46 15.61 -17.15
C LEU A 667 -1.32 15.67 -15.87
N ILE A 668 -1.94 16.81 -15.56
CA ILE A 668 -2.89 16.95 -14.46
C ILE A 668 -4.05 15.96 -14.63
N TYR A 669 -4.61 15.85 -15.85
CA TYR A 669 -5.63 14.86 -16.16
C TYR A 669 -5.17 13.41 -15.91
N LEU A 670 -3.96 13.10 -16.40
CA LEU A 670 -3.36 11.77 -16.30
C LEU A 670 -3.19 11.31 -14.83
N TYR A 671 -2.83 12.25 -13.96
CA TYR A 671 -2.63 12.07 -12.51
C TYR A 671 -3.86 12.40 -11.65
N ASP A 672 -5.05 12.46 -12.26
CA ASP A 672 -6.33 12.65 -11.55
C ASP A 672 -6.43 13.97 -10.77
N GLY A 673 -5.75 15.02 -11.24
CA GLY A 673 -5.63 16.29 -10.54
C GLY A 673 -6.92 17.08 -10.42
N PHE A 674 -7.79 17.04 -11.43
CA PHE A 674 -9.09 17.75 -11.35
C PHE A 674 -9.95 17.26 -10.19
N ASN A 675 -9.89 15.97 -9.83
CA ASN A 675 -10.61 15.44 -8.67
C ASN A 675 -10.01 15.83 -7.32
N ARG A 676 -8.86 16.49 -7.34
CA ARG A 676 -8.09 16.89 -6.15
C ARG A 676 -8.09 18.39 -5.93
N MET A 677 -8.53 19.13 -6.95
CA MET A 677 -8.70 20.57 -6.90
C MET A 677 -9.90 20.94 -6.04
N ASP A 678 -9.81 22.09 -5.39
CA ASP A 678 -10.93 22.65 -4.64
C ASP A 678 -12.00 23.26 -5.57
N GLU A 679 -13.14 23.65 -5.00
CA GLU A 679 -14.27 24.20 -5.75
C GLU A 679 -13.91 25.47 -6.53
N THR A 680 -13.02 26.32 -5.99
CA THR A 680 -12.57 27.57 -6.62
C THR A 680 -11.73 27.27 -7.87
N GLN A 681 -10.76 26.37 -7.74
CA GLN A 681 -9.90 25.90 -8.83
C GLN A 681 -10.72 25.21 -9.93
N LEU A 682 -11.70 24.39 -9.56
CA LEU A 682 -12.61 23.75 -10.51
C LEU A 682 -13.48 24.76 -11.25
N LYS A 683 -14.07 25.73 -10.55
CA LYS A 683 -14.86 26.81 -11.16
C LYS A 683 -14.04 27.66 -12.11
N PHE A 684 -12.76 27.91 -11.81
CA PHE A 684 -11.87 28.62 -12.72
C PHE A 684 -11.61 27.85 -14.01
N ASN A 685 -11.21 26.58 -13.90
CA ASN A 685 -11.02 25.72 -15.07
C ASN A 685 -12.30 25.61 -15.91
N PHE A 686 -13.47 25.59 -15.27
CA PHE A 686 -14.77 25.51 -15.93
C PHE A 686 -15.24 26.82 -16.57
N GLY A 687 -15.13 27.95 -15.87
CA GLY A 687 -15.72 29.23 -16.27
C GLY A 687 -15.14 29.78 -17.58
N LYS A 688 -13.84 29.58 -17.81
CA LYS A 688 -13.20 29.90 -19.09
C LYS A 688 -13.55 28.90 -20.18
N ALA A 689 -13.63 27.62 -19.83
CA ALA A 689 -13.95 26.55 -20.76
C ALA A 689 -15.37 26.71 -21.33
N ASP A 690 -16.37 27.11 -20.53
CA ASP A 690 -17.79 27.08 -20.93
C ASP A 690 -18.11 28.04 -22.06
N THR A 691 -17.65 29.28 -21.90
CA THR A 691 -17.84 30.30 -22.91
C THR A 691 -17.04 29.99 -24.18
N LEU A 692 -15.81 29.47 -24.04
CA LEU A 692 -14.97 29.14 -25.19
C LEU A 692 -15.51 27.93 -25.96
N ILE A 693 -16.02 26.93 -25.25
CA ILE A 693 -16.53 25.70 -25.85
C ILE A 693 -17.82 25.97 -26.58
N GLU A 694 -18.81 26.57 -25.92
CA GLU A 694 -20.12 26.78 -26.54
C GLU A 694 -20.04 27.73 -27.72
N LYS A 695 -19.26 28.81 -27.61
CA LYS A 695 -19.19 29.84 -28.66
C LYS A 695 -18.18 29.53 -29.76
N HIS A 696 -17.08 28.86 -29.45
CA HIS A 696 -15.97 28.69 -30.40
C HIS A 696 -15.66 27.23 -30.74
N LEU A 697 -15.78 26.28 -29.80
CA LEU A 697 -15.37 24.88 -30.04
C LEU A 697 -16.49 24.01 -30.61
N LEU A 698 -17.66 23.96 -29.97
CA LEU A 698 -18.80 23.14 -30.39
C LEU A 698 -19.21 23.39 -31.85
N PRO A 699 -19.27 24.65 -32.34
CA PRO A 699 -19.59 24.92 -33.74
C PRO A 699 -18.57 24.35 -34.74
N LEU A 700 -17.32 24.14 -34.31
CA LEU A 700 -16.25 23.58 -35.14
C LEU A 700 -16.22 22.06 -35.12
N ILE A 701 -16.74 21.42 -34.07
CA ILE A 701 -16.63 19.98 -33.85
C ILE A 701 -17.95 19.22 -33.92
N ILE A 702 -19.10 19.92 -33.97
CA ILE A 702 -20.41 19.34 -34.19
C ILE A 702 -21.00 19.99 -35.43
N ASN A 703 -21.30 19.19 -36.45
CA ASN A 703 -22.02 19.68 -37.61
C ASN A 703 -23.47 20.03 -37.18
N PRO A 704 -23.90 21.30 -37.27
CA PRO A 704 -25.19 21.75 -36.72
C PRO A 704 -26.39 21.08 -37.41
N SER A 705 -26.22 20.70 -38.68
CA SER A 705 -27.29 20.16 -39.54
C SER A 705 -27.50 18.66 -39.36
N SER A 706 -26.44 17.91 -39.04
CA SER A 706 -26.45 16.45 -38.97
C SER A 706 -26.18 15.89 -37.58
N GLY A 707 -25.75 16.73 -36.63
CA GLY A 707 -25.31 16.31 -35.30
C GLY A 707 -24.06 15.43 -35.30
N LYS A 708 -23.41 15.24 -36.46
CA LYS A 708 -22.20 14.42 -36.59
C LYS A 708 -20.99 15.17 -36.06
N TYR A 709 -20.15 14.46 -35.30
CA TYR A 709 -18.90 15.00 -34.77
C TYR A 709 -17.82 15.06 -35.85
N ILE A 710 -17.09 16.18 -35.87
CA ILE A 710 -15.95 16.44 -36.72
C ILE A 710 -14.68 16.17 -35.91
N LYS A 711 -13.82 15.29 -36.42
CA LYS A 711 -12.54 14.94 -35.79
C LYS A 711 -11.46 15.89 -36.29
N LEU A 712 -11.05 16.83 -35.45
CA LEU A 712 -9.92 17.70 -35.75
C LEU A 712 -8.61 16.93 -35.50
N LYS A 713 -7.69 16.98 -36.48
CA LYS A 713 -6.43 16.23 -36.44
C LYS A 713 -5.32 16.96 -35.69
N ASP A 714 -5.49 18.26 -35.47
CA ASP A 714 -4.46 19.12 -34.89
C ASP A 714 -4.32 18.90 -33.39
N ASP A 715 -5.42 18.66 -32.65
CA ASP A 715 -5.38 18.28 -31.23
C ASP A 715 -6.51 17.30 -30.86
N PRO A 716 -6.30 15.99 -31.03
CA PRO A 716 -7.35 15.00 -30.77
C PRO A 716 -7.59 14.71 -29.27
N TRP A 717 -6.79 15.27 -28.35
CA TRP A 717 -7.01 15.12 -26.91
C TRP A 717 -8.09 16.07 -26.39
N LEU A 718 -8.16 17.29 -26.93
CA LEU A 718 -8.99 18.37 -26.40
C LEU A 718 -10.49 18.01 -26.32
N TYR A 719 -11.08 17.40 -27.34
CA TYR A 719 -12.53 17.15 -27.39
C TYR A 719 -13.00 16.08 -26.39
N PRO A 720 -12.42 14.86 -26.34
CA PRO A 720 -12.87 13.84 -25.38
C PRO A 720 -12.63 14.27 -23.93
N SER A 721 -11.52 14.96 -23.64
CA SER A 721 -11.13 15.40 -22.30
C SER A 721 -12.11 16.45 -21.78
N ILE A 722 -12.41 17.47 -22.59
CA ILE A 722 -13.29 18.55 -22.18
C ILE A 722 -14.69 18.04 -21.83
N PHE A 723 -15.27 17.14 -22.63
CA PHE A 723 -16.56 16.56 -22.31
C PHE A 723 -16.53 15.71 -21.04
N TYR A 724 -15.45 14.97 -20.78
CA TYR A 724 -15.31 14.21 -19.54
C TYR A 724 -15.15 15.13 -18.32
N GLU A 725 -14.32 16.16 -18.43
CA GLU A 725 -14.12 17.17 -17.38
C GLU A 725 -15.43 17.90 -17.06
N TYR A 726 -16.24 18.21 -18.06
CA TYR A 726 -17.57 18.78 -17.88
C TYR A 726 -18.51 17.85 -17.11
N ALA A 727 -18.56 16.58 -17.51
CA ALA A 727 -19.35 15.58 -16.81
C ALA A 727 -18.95 15.52 -15.33
N LEU A 728 -17.64 15.56 -15.07
CA LEU A 728 -17.05 15.49 -13.75
C LEU A 728 -17.36 16.72 -12.90
N ILE A 729 -17.12 17.91 -13.44
CA ILE A 729 -17.36 19.18 -12.73
C ILE A 729 -18.85 19.34 -12.45
N ASN A 730 -19.71 19.08 -13.42
CA ASN A 730 -21.15 19.12 -13.24
C ASN A 730 -21.62 18.15 -12.14
N TRP A 731 -21.04 16.94 -12.11
CA TRP A 731 -21.32 15.98 -11.04
C TRP A 731 -20.80 16.45 -9.68
N ASN A 732 -19.57 16.96 -9.60
CA ASN A 732 -18.99 17.41 -8.34
C ASN A 732 -19.73 18.60 -7.74
N LEU A 733 -20.19 19.54 -8.57
CA LEU A 733 -20.95 20.71 -8.13
C LEU A 733 -22.42 20.41 -7.85
N LYS A 734 -23.09 19.62 -8.70
CA LYS A 734 -24.56 19.46 -8.64
C LYS A 734 -25.02 18.10 -8.11
N LYS A 735 -24.14 17.09 -8.01
CA LYS A 735 -24.46 15.71 -7.58
C LYS A 735 -25.65 15.13 -8.35
N MET A 736 -26.55 14.42 -7.68
CA MET A 736 -27.74 13.79 -8.26
C MET A 736 -28.59 14.74 -9.14
N PRO A 737 -28.87 15.99 -8.75
CA PRO A 737 -29.50 16.98 -9.63
C PRO A 737 -28.84 17.17 -11.01
N GLY A 738 -27.52 17.03 -11.11
CA GLY A 738 -26.78 17.16 -12.38
C GLY A 738 -26.63 15.86 -13.17
N LEU A 739 -27.21 14.74 -12.72
CA LEU A 739 -26.98 13.42 -13.31
C LEU A 739 -27.30 13.37 -14.82
N LYS A 740 -28.37 14.05 -15.25
CA LYS A 740 -28.82 14.03 -16.65
C LYS A 740 -27.81 14.70 -17.58
N GLU A 741 -27.34 15.88 -17.21
CA GLU A 741 -26.33 16.64 -17.95
C GLU A 741 -24.98 15.89 -17.93
N THR A 742 -24.60 15.34 -16.78
CA THR A 742 -23.41 14.50 -16.64
C THR A 742 -23.44 13.31 -17.61
N ILE A 743 -24.56 12.57 -17.69
CA ILE A 743 -24.73 11.46 -18.65
C ILE A 743 -24.58 11.95 -20.09
N GLN A 744 -25.12 13.12 -20.42
CA GLN A 744 -25.03 13.69 -21.76
C GLN A 744 -23.57 14.00 -22.14
N TYR A 745 -22.82 14.66 -21.26
CA TYR A 745 -21.39 14.93 -21.48
C TYR A 745 -20.54 13.66 -21.58
N LEU A 746 -20.80 12.63 -20.77
CA LEU A 746 -20.13 11.33 -20.88
C LEU A 746 -20.37 10.68 -22.26
N LYS A 747 -21.60 10.75 -22.78
CA LYS A 747 -21.91 10.29 -24.14
C LYS A 747 -21.19 11.10 -25.21
N HIS A 748 -21.09 12.42 -25.05
CA HIS A 748 -20.32 13.28 -25.96
C HIS A 748 -18.85 12.87 -26.01
N SER A 749 -18.24 12.64 -24.84
CA SER A 749 -16.86 12.16 -24.71
C SER A 749 -16.61 10.83 -25.45
N LEU A 750 -17.55 9.88 -25.33
CA LEU A 750 -17.43 8.54 -25.97
C LEU A 750 -17.43 8.56 -27.50
N ASN A 751 -17.99 9.59 -28.14
CA ASN A 751 -17.99 9.68 -29.60
C ASN A 751 -16.57 9.85 -30.21
N TYR A 752 -15.59 10.21 -29.38
CA TYR A 752 -14.19 10.42 -29.76
C TYR A 752 -13.26 9.29 -29.27
N MET A 753 -13.84 8.18 -28.79
CA MET A 753 -13.07 7.01 -28.36
C MET A 753 -12.27 6.43 -29.53
N ASN A 754 -10.99 6.09 -29.28
CA ASN A 754 -10.02 5.50 -30.23
C ASN A 754 -9.44 6.45 -31.30
N ASP A 755 -9.60 7.76 -31.15
CA ASP A 755 -8.96 8.77 -32.02
C ASP A 755 -7.51 9.07 -31.64
N TYR A 756 -7.18 8.96 -30.36
CA TYR A 756 -5.87 9.23 -29.78
C TYR A 756 -5.65 8.33 -28.56
N GLU A 757 -4.39 8.09 -28.19
CA GLU A 757 -4.05 7.21 -27.07
C GLU A 757 -4.73 7.62 -25.76
N LEU A 758 -4.71 8.93 -25.43
CA LEU A 758 -5.44 9.42 -24.26
C LEU A 758 -6.96 9.41 -24.49
N SER A 759 -7.47 9.46 -25.72
CA SER A 759 -8.92 9.35 -25.97
C SER A 759 -9.45 7.93 -25.76
N SER A 760 -8.63 6.89 -25.94
CA SER A 760 -8.99 5.54 -25.48
C SER A 760 -9.05 5.46 -23.95
N ARG A 761 -8.13 6.14 -23.23
CA ARG A 761 -8.17 6.19 -21.75
C ARG A 761 -9.36 6.98 -21.23
N ILE A 762 -9.58 8.17 -21.79
CA ILE A 762 -10.76 9.01 -21.50
C ILE A 762 -12.02 8.23 -21.85
N GLY A 763 -12.08 7.60 -23.03
CA GLY A 763 -13.21 6.79 -23.46
C GLY A 763 -13.51 5.63 -22.51
N MET A 764 -12.50 4.90 -22.04
CA MET A 764 -12.69 3.85 -21.02
C MET A 764 -13.24 4.43 -19.70
N ARG A 765 -12.72 5.58 -19.24
CA ARG A 765 -13.25 6.27 -18.05
C ARG A 765 -14.69 6.74 -18.26
N SER A 766 -14.98 7.36 -19.40
CA SER A 766 -16.31 7.82 -19.78
C SER A 766 -17.30 6.67 -19.86
N GLN A 767 -16.90 5.51 -20.40
CA GLN A 767 -17.74 4.31 -20.47
C GLN A 767 -18.01 3.74 -19.08
N ALA A 768 -16.98 3.64 -18.24
CA ALA A 768 -17.11 3.14 -16.88
C ALA A 768 -18.03 4.03 -16.03
N ALA A 769 -17.83 5.36 -16.11
CA ALA A 769 -18.69 6.37 -15.51
C ALA A 769 -20.13 6.26 -16.02
N LEU A 770 -20.32 6.18 -17.35
CA LEU A 770 -21.63 6.09 -17.96
C LEU A 770 -22.39 4.84 -17.50
N ASN A 771 -21.73 3.67 -17.48
CA ASN A 771 -22.34 2.43 -17.01
C ASN A 771 -22.85 2.55 -15.56
N ARG A 772 -22.13 3.27 -14.69
CA ARG A 772 -22.60 3.52 -13.31
C ARG A 772 -23.81 4.45 -13.30
N CYS A 773 -23.69 5.59 -13.99
CA CYS A 773 -24.76 6.59 -14.08
C CYS A 773 -26.06 6.08 -14.71
N GLN A 774 -25.98 5.11 -15.62
CA GLN A 774 -27.12 4.55 -16.34
C GLN A 774 -27.77 3.33 -15.67
N ASN A 775 -27.07 2.61 -14.78
CA ASN A 775 -27.60 1.44 -14.09
C ASN A 775 -28.54 1.79 -12.91
N LYS A 776 -29.27 2.91 -13.00
CA LYS A 776 -30.32 3.32 -12.05
C LYS A 776 -31.58 3.76 -12.78
#